data_AF-A0A3N5VEB0-F1
#
_entry.id   AF-A0A3N5VEB0-F1
#
_cell.length_a   1.000
_cell.length_b   1.000
_cell.length_c   1.000
_cell.angle_alpha   90.00
_cell.angle_beta   90.00
_cell.angle_gamma   90.00
#
_symmetry.space_group_name_H-M   'P 1'
#
loop_
_entity.id
_entity.type
_entity.pdbx_description
1 polymer ?
#
loop_
_entity_poly.entity_id
_entity_poly.type
_entity_poly.pdbx_seq_one_letter_code
_entity_poly.pdbx_strand_id
1 'polypeptide(L)'
;MTWESYASLQAADPTTQNPLTRAAMTPLKKFVGNYCSTAMNSFNTIGDTTQCLGVGSVAGRDPPALAPVVNPLAPDPCDQTNMDLSLPGKACNLPANKAADDYYPKVNQGSGRFATRCDATDCSTVPRCDVGQLQNCMITALDRYTSSFHWTETNFAAIWLRQQWYLVVNSVLTDVQNGGLTMVTGGGYTSSDVIPGHWALARKSVFVGNTQTGNPYASNAGPFNPQGLQCDVFSPVSGNHCLSAAEGVSFPISSFGVNQRLFNIYDGPAYQDSNAYLDINPVVISDCHPSQSQQTCVNSQWLAGRTLGLPQDDNGVCYMPNAAIAWKQPNGFYYPPAFHSTNLFFNNVEIRHFVIEPLFQPGTFTTDTHMAQKRYCNWNTAMFNGFTDIDRQTELNDDDGSLTGLVNTISVNEDPFFNAPVEASECASDVTAKTSPYDYVTTVVYPGCALNGSCSEWSSECSNEVCYGVPLYRQYVTATEQANGEIPSIRMMGQHISQRSNLTANNGQYYIDTTVGLARQQQQVGPVPVTNVNVFTAGQTYYVFLLFAKPTTRQTYQLYVGKDPSFNPSSAVVMTRVNVANAPFGFSPGLWPSTWTRQYNAATGILTVTMDMAFTDFEQAYANSGADKCQPSSFCTWNAQQGQCGCALKPGNYLFAECSEKNSAGQDAICSWAVKDFQCPSGGCFGFAVTLPGSFATDPATNPRPAAACFPKDANWDVI
;
A
#
# COMPACT_ATOMS: atom_id res chain seq x y z
N MET A 1 -21.82 33.80 14.40
CA MET A 1 -22.83 33.02 13.63
C MET A 1 -23.02 31.69 14.33
N THR A 2 -24.25 31.21 14.48
CA THR A 2 -24.54 29.82 14.88
C THR A 2 -24.65 29.01 13.60
N TRP A 3 -23.67 28.15 13.35
CA TRP A 3 -23.72 27.20 12.24
C TRP A 3 -24.81 26.16 12.53
N GLU A 4 -25.60 25.78 11.54
CA GLU A 4 -26.63 24.74 11.65
C GLU A 4 -26.33 23.57 10.70
N SER A 5 -26.88 22.40 10.99
CA SER A 5 -26.75 21.17 10.21
C SER A 5 -25.29 20.82 9.92
N TYR A 6 -24.99 20.23 8.75
CA TYR A 6 -23.64 19.83 8.35
C TYR A 6 -22.61 20.97 8.40
N ALA A 7 -23.02 22.23 8.33
CA ALA A 7 -22.11 23.35 8.49
C ALA A 7 -21.55 23.44 9.92
N SER A 8 -22.32 23.04 10.95
CA SER A 8 -21.84 23.00 12.33
C SER A 8 -20.88 21.85 12.64
N LEU A 9 -20.74 20.86 11.73
CA LEU A 9 -19.64 19.90 11.79
C LEU A 9 -18.27 20.56 11.60
N GLN A 10 -18.22 21.71 10.94
CA GLN A 10 -16.96 22.39 10.65
C GLN A 10 -16.52 23.34 11.77
N ALA A 11 -17.40 23.65 12.72
CA ALA A 11 -17.05 24.45 13.88
C ALA A 11 -15.94 23.76 14.71
N ALA A 12 -15.03 24.57 15.27
CA ALA A 12 -14.06 24.08 16.23
C ALA A 12 -14.78 23.43 17.42
N ASP A 13 -14.26 22.32 17.92
CA ASP A 13 -14.78 21.71 19.14
C ASP A 13 -14.39 22.61 20.33
N PRO A 14 -15.35 23.23 21.04
CA PRO A 14 -15.04 24.14 22.14
C PRO A 14 -14.48 23.41 23.37
N THR A 15 -14.55 22.08 23.40
CA THR A 15 -14.11 21.23 24.52
C THR A 15 -12.69 20.69 24.33
N THR A 16 -12.13 20.78 23.12
CA THR A 16 -10.76 20.35 22.85
C THR A 16 -9.84 21.55 22.61
N GLN A 17 -8.58 21.44 23.04
CA GLN A 17 -7.55 22.44 22.69
C GLN A 17 -7.10 22.33 21.22
N ASN A 18 -7.65 21.37 20.46
CA ASN A 18 -7.30 21.13 19.06
C ASN A 18 -8.52 21.35 18.14
N PRO A 19 -8.63 22.49 17.46
CA PRO A 19 -9.76 22.80 16.60
C PRO A 19 -9.77 22.02 15.28
N LEU A 20 -8.76 21.17 15.02
CA LEU A 20 -8.75 20.23 13.90
C LEU A 20 -9.38 18.88 14.24
N THR A 21 -9.81 18.64 15.49
CA THR A 21 -10.49 17.38 15.88
C THR A 21 -11.71 17.09 14.99
N ARG A 22 -12.35 18.14 14.45
CA ARG A 22 -13.53 18.04 13.59
C ARG A 22 -13.27 18.31 12.10
N ALA A 23 -11.99 18.43 11.71
CA ALA A 23 -11.61 18.63 10.32
C ALA A 23 -12.09 17.45 9.44
N ALA A 24 -12.46 17.76 8.20
CA ALA A 24 -12.85 16.81 7.16
C ALA A 24 -14.05 15.89 7.49
N MET A 25 -14.86 16.22 8.52
CA MET A 25 -16.04 15.45 8.91
C MET A 25 -17.25 15.62 7.97
N THR A 26 -17.30 16.69 7.18
CA THR A 26 -18.45 16.96 6.31
C THR A 26 -18.52 15.99 5.13
N PRO A 27 -19.63 15.26 4.96
CA PRO A 27 -19.82 14.43 3.78
C PRO A 27 -20.00 15.31 2.54
N LEU A 28 -19.69 14.75 1.37
CA LEU A 28 -20.13 15.33 0.11
C LEU A 28 -21.64 15.09 -0.04
N LYS A 29 -22.42 16.17 -0.23
CA LYS A 29 -23.87 16.03 -0.43
C LYS A 29 -24.19 15.24 -1.70
N LYS A 30 -23.64 15.69 -2.84
CA LYS A 30 -23.75 15.04 -4.15
C LYS A 30 -22.61 15.56 -5.03
N PHE A 31 -21.68 14.67 -5.40
CA PHE A 31 -20.60 14.99 -6.35
C PHE A 31 -20.86 14.19 -7.63
N VAL A 32 -21.70 14.75 -8.51
CA VAL A 32 -22.20 14.07 -9.70
C VAL A 32 -22.05 14.95 -10.93
N GLY A 33 -21.42 14.43 -11.99
CA GLY A 33 -21.28 15.15 -13.26
C GLY A 33 -20.30 16.32 -13.23
N ASN A 34 -19.42 16.37 -12.21
CA ASN A 34 -18.36 17.37 -12.16
C ASN A 34 -17.29 17.07 -13.21
N TYR A 35 -16.52 18.09 -13.57
CA TYR A 35 -15.37 17.91 -14.45
C TYR A 35 -14.19 18.79 -14.04
N CYS A 36 -12.98 18.34 -14.36
CA CYS A 36 -11.74 19.09 -14.18
C CYS A 36 -10.87 18.90 -15.43
N SER A 37 -10.70 19.98 -16.19
CA SER A 37 -9.78 20.05 -17.33
C SER A 37 -8.44 20.54 -16.84
N THR A 38 -7.40 19.70 -16.95
CA THR A 38 -6.00 19.96 -16.58
C THR A 38 -5.77 20.39 -15.13
N ALA A 39 -5.12 19.52 -14.35
CA ALA A 39 -4.67 19.87 -13.01
C ALA A 39 -3.54 18.95 -12.58
N MET A 40 -2.59 19.46 -11.79
CA MET A 40 -1.66 18.58 -11.07
C MET A 40 -2.48 17.60 -10.21
N ASN A 41 -3.36 18.13 -9.37
CA ASN A 41 -4.20 17.41 -8.43
C ASN A 41 -5.68 17.73 -8.73
N SER A 42 -6.50 16.72 -9.00
CA SER A 42 -7.90 16.86 -9.41
C SER A 42 -8.87 16.74 -8.23
N PHE A 43 -8.70 15.71 -7.38
CA PHE A 43 -9.50 15.54 -6.16
C PHE A 43 -8.66 14.88 -5.06
N ASN A 44 -8.43 15.57 -3.95
CA ASN A 44 -7.60 15.08 -2.85
C ASN A 44 -8.38 15.14 -1.54
N THR A 45 -8.22 14.12 -0.70
CA THR A 45 -8.83 14.06 0.64
C THR A 45 -7.87 14.40 1.77
N ILE A 46 -6.63 14.77 1.45
CA ILE A 46 -5.57 15.09 2.42
C ILE A 46 -5.20 16.57 2.36
N GLY A 47 -4.77 17.13 3.49
CA GLY A 47 -4.38 18.54 3.60
C GLY A 47 -2.92 18.84 3.24
N ASP A 48 -2.06 17.82 3.16
CA ASP A 48 -0.65 17.97 2.83
C ASP A 48 -0.33 17.14 1.59
N THR A 49 -0.07 17.81 0.47
CA THR A 49 0.41 17.20 -0.77
C THR A 49 1.89 17.54 -0.93
N THR A 50 2.54 17.03 -1.97
CA THR A 50 3.95 17.38 -2.24
C THR A 50 4.17 18.88 -2.41
N GLN A 51 5.43 19.32 -2.31
CA GLN A 51 5.83 20.70 -2.55
C GLN A 51 5.52 21.11 -4.00
N CYS A 52 4.95 22.30 -4.20
CA CYS A 52 4.76 22.89 -5.52
C CYS A 52 6.09 23.47 -6.04
N LEU A 53 7.02 22.59 -6.41
CA LEU A 53 8.33 22.96 -6.95
C LEU A 53 8.20 23.80 -8.22
N GLY A 54 9.05 24.80 -8.41
CA GLY A 54 8.94 25.77 -9.51
C GLY A 54 7.79 26.79 -9.36
N VAL A 55 7.08 26.83 -8.22
CA VAL A 55 6.02 27.82 -7.92
C VAL A 55 6.28 28.43 -6.53
N GLY A 56 6.40 29.76 -6.41
CA GLY A 56 6.62 30.38 -5.10
C GLY A 56 7.00 31.87 -5.11
N SER A 57 6.94 32.48 -3.92
CA SER A 57 7.16 33.92 -3.69
C SER A 57 8.52 34.29 -3.08
N VAL A 58 9.40 33.32 -2.78
CA VAL A 58 10.66 33.60 -2.09
C VAL A 58 11.81 33.68 -3.09
N ALA A 59 12.17 34.90 -3.46
CA ALA A 59 13.38 35.19 -4.23
C ALA A 59 14.60 34.55 -3.53
N GLY A 60 15.22 33.55 -4.17
CA GLY A 60 16.56 33.07 -3.81
C GLY A 60 16.76 31.58 -3.58
N ARG A 61 15.73 30.71 -3.59
CA ARG A 61 15.93 29.25 -3.44
C ARG A 61 15.65 28.41 -4.69
N ASP A 62 14.84 28.90 -5.62
CA ASP A 62 14.49 28.18 -6.85
C ASP A 62 14.13 29.12 -8.03
N PRO A 63 14.96 30.11 -8.41
CA PRO A 63 14.70 30.94 -9.59
C PRO A 63 15.10 30.22 -10.89
N PRO A 64 14.28 30.27 -11.95
CA PRO A 64 12.98 30.93 -12.07
C PRO A 64 11.85 30.11 -11.44
N ALA A 65 10.83 30.81 -10.94
CA ALA A 65 9.61 30.23 -10.38
C ALA A 65 8.39 31.01 -10.88
N LEU A 66 7.24 30.34 -10.91
CA LEU A 66 5.95 30.94 -11.22
C LEU A 66 5.38 31.64 -9.98
N ALA A 67 4.84 32.83 -10.18
CA ALA A 67 4.07 33.51 -9.15
C ALA A 67 2.71 32.81 -8.98
N PRO A 68 2.32 32.38 -7.76
CA PRO A 68 1.02 31.79 -7.53
C PRO A 68 -0.09 32.83 -7.73
N VAL A 69 -1.24 32.41 -8.28
CA VAL A 69 -2.45 33.23 -8.31
C VAL A 69 -3.06 33.25 -6.92
N VAL A 70 -3.09 34.41 -6.28
CA VAL A 70 -3.69 34.57 -4.95
C VAL A 70 -5.20 34.40 -5.03
N ASN A 71 -5.76 33.50 -4.22
CA ASN A 71 -7.20 33.40 -4.04
C ASN A 71 -7.68 34.55 -3.14
N PRO A 72 -8.42 35.55 -3.64
CA PRO A 72 -8.86 36.70 -2.84
C PRO A 72 -9.90 36.34 -1.77
N LEU A 73 -10.45 35.12 -1.81
CA LEU A 73 -11.38 34.57 -0.82
C LEU A 73 -10.68 33.70 0.22
N ALA A 74 -9.41 33.33 0.00
CA ALA A 74 -8.63 32.64 1.00
C ALA A 74 -8.10 33.65 2.03
N PRO A 75 -8.03 33.28 3.32
CA PRO A 75 -7.34 34.09 4.30
C PRO A 75 -5.87 34.26 3.89
N ASP A 76 -5.28 35.43 4.21
CA ASP A 76 -3.87 35.67 3.90
C ASP A 76 -3.00 34.56 4.50
N PRO A 77 -2.03 34.00 3.74
CA PRO A 77 -1.28 32.81 4.14
C PRO A 77 -0.52 32.90 5.47
N CYS A 78 -0.40 34.08 6.10
CA CYS A 78 0.17 34.28 7.43
C CYS A 78 -0.10 35.74 7.92
N ASP A 79 -1.33 36.11 8.29
CA ASP A 79 -1.50 37.34 9.09
C ASP A 79 -1.05 37.10 10.54
N GLN A 80 0.25 37.31 10.80
CA GLN A 80 0.84 37.20 12.13
C GLN A 80 0.30 38.24 13.13
N THR A 81 -0.38 39.30 12.64
CA THR A 81 -0.93 40.35 13.50
C THR A 81 -2.26 39.94 14.16
N ASN A 82 -2.87 38.85 13.71
CA ASN A 82 -4.15 38.33 14.20
C ASN A 82 -4.03 36.90 14.79
N MET A 83 -2.84 36.53 15.27
CA MET A 83 -2.59 35.24 15.91
C MET A 83 -3.16 35.18 17.34
N ASP A 84 -3.99 34.17 17.64
CA ASP A 84 -4.28 33.79 19.02
C ASP A 84 -3.06 33.10 19.65
N LEU A 85 -2.27 33.89 20.37
CA LEU A 85 -1.03 33.44 21.02
C LEU A 85 -1.25 32.49 22.20
N SER A 86 -2.50 32.21 22.58
CA SER A 86 -2.83 31.31 23.69
C SER A 86 -2.91 29.83 23.29
N LEU A 87 -2.92 29.50 21.99
CA LEU A 87 -3.01 28.12 21.50
C LEU A 87 -1.62 27.48 21.21
N PRO A 88 -1.40 26.20 21.57
CA PRO A 88 -0.15 25.49 21.27
C PRO A 88 -0.05 25.10 19.77
N GLY A 89 1.17 25.18 19.20
CA GLY A 89 1.44 24.82 17.79
C GLY A 89 1.28 25.98 16.81
N LYS A 90 2.28 26.87 16.75
CA LYS A 90 2.26 28.10 15.94
C LYS A 90 2.63 27.81 14.48
N ALA A 91 1.65 27.64 13.60
CA ALA A 91 1.85 27.66 12.15
C ALA A 91 0.68 28.38 11.47
N CYS A 92 0.90 28.90 10.26
CA CYS A 92 -0.12 29.69 9.56
C CYS A 92 -1.31 28.86 9.03
N ASN A 93 -1.16 27.52 9.04
CA ASN A 93 -2.20 26.55 8.69
C ASN A 93 -2.85 25.93 9.95
N LEU A 94 -2.55 26.49 11.12
CA LEU A 94 -3.06 26.10 12.43
C LEU A 94 -3.91 27.26 12.98
N PRO A 95 -4.80 27.02 13.95
CA PRO A 95 -5.94 27.87 14.30
C PRO A 95 -5.60 29.20 14.97
N ALA A 96 -4.35 29.65 14.90
CA ALA A 96 -3.98 30.96 15.41
C ALA A 96 -4.64 32.09 14.59
N ASN A 97 -4.99 31.88 13.32
CA ASN A 97 -5.64 32.91 12.50
C ASN A 97 -7.18 32.86 12.59
N LYS A 98 -7.80 33.82 13.29
CA LYS A 98 -9.27 33.92 13.38
C LYS A 98 -9.98 34.07 12.03
N ALA A 99 -9.33 34.64 11.01
CA ALA A 99 -9.90 34.72 9.67
C ALA A 99 -9.85 33.38 8.93
N ALA A 100 -8.96 32.47 9.31
CA ALA A 100 -8.91 31.11 8.79
C ALA A 100 -9.94 30.17 9.43
N ASP A 101 -10.50 30.54 10.58
CA ASP A 101 -11.55 29.75 11.23
C ASP A 101 -12.87 29.75 10.46
N ASP A 102 -13.15 30.77 9.64
CA ASP A 102 -14.31 30.82 8.75
C ASP A 102 -14.01 30.29 7.33
N TYR A 103 -12.78 29.82 7.06
CA TYR A 103 -12.36 29.26 5.78
C TYR A 103 -12.51 27.73 5.79
N TYR A 104 -13.38 27.22 4.91
CA TYR A 104 -13.80 25.81 4.89
C TYR A 104 -13.71 25.21 3.48
N PRO A 105 -13.53 23.88 3.35
CA PRO A 105 -13.49 22.88 4.41
C PRO A 105 -12.16 22.88 5.18
N LYS A 106 -12.22 22.58 6.49
CA LYS A 106 -11.00 22.34 7.29
C LYS A 106 -10.46 20.96 6.96
N VAL A 107 -9.17 20.89 6.64
CA VAL A 107 -8.43 19.64 6.39
C VAL A 107 -7.27 19.54 7.37
N ASN A 108 -7.00 18.35 7.88
CA ASN A 108 -5.88 18.09 8.78
C ASN A 108 -4.67 17.60 7.97
N GLN A 109 -3.45 18.04 8.33
CA GLN A 109 -2.21 17.62 7.68
C GLN A 109 -2.03 16.11 7.84
N GLY A 110 -1.89 15.41 6.71
CA GLY A 110 -1.75 13.95 6.65
C GLY A 110 -3.03 13.12 6.91
N SER A 111 -4.16 13.76 7.24
CA SER A 111 -5.42 13.06 7.55
C SER A 111 -6.36 12.96 6.35
N GLY A 112 -7.40 12.14 6.45
CA GLY A 112 -8.35 11.86 5.38
C GLY A 112 -9.67 12.64 5.43
N ARG A 113 -10.61 12.24 4.58
CA ARG A 113 -12.02 12.68 4.65
C ARG A 113 -12.86 11.68 5.44
N PHE A 114 -13.41 12.12 6.57
CA PHE A 114 -14.17 11.29 7.51
C PHE A 114 -15.66 11.60 7.41
N ALA A 115 -16.27 11.29 6.26
CA ALA A 115 -17.66 11.61 5.98
C ALA A 115 -18.57 11.09 7.12
N THR A 116 -19.08 12.04 7.93
CA THR A 116 -19.80 11.76 9.16
C THR A 116 -21.27 12.13 8.97
N ARG A 117 -22.17 11.19 9.22
CA ARG A 117 -23.62 11.37 9.18
C ARG A 117 -24.07 12.29 10.29
N CYS A 118 -24.94 13.23 9.96
CA CYS A 118 -25.69 14.01 10.93
C CYS A 118 -27.15 14.14 10.50
N ASP A 119 -28.04 13.66 11.37
CA ASP A 119 -29.50 13.75 11.17
C ASP A 119 -30.15 14.80 12.10
N ALA A 120 -29.34 15.63 12.76
CA ALA A 120 -29.78 16.65 13.72
C ALA A 120 -29.68 18.07 13.14
N THR A 121 -30.44 19.00 13.73
CA THR A 121 -30.35 20.44 13.41
C THR A 121 -29.01 21.03 13.86
N ASP A 122 -28.45 20.56 14.98
CA ASP A 122 -27.08 20.88 15.38
C ASP A 122 -26.22 19.63 15.33
N CYS A 123 -25.19 19.67 14.47
CA CYS A 123 -24.21 18.62 14.31
C CYS A 123 -22.92 18.86 15.11
N SER A 124 -22.81 19.96 15.88
CA SER A 124 -21.57 20.36 16.56
C SER A 124 -21.05 19.31 17.56
N THR A 125 -21.95 18.47 18.08
CA THR A 125 -21.64 17.41 19.05
C THR A 125 -21.57 16.01 18.44
N VAL A 126 -21.80 15.85 17.13
CA VAL A 126 -21.79 14.52 16.48
C VAL A 126 -20.36 13.96 16.50
N PRO A 127 -20.14 12.74 17.02
CA PRO A 127 -18.83 12.10 16.99
C PRO A 127 -18.40 11.78 15.56
N ARG A 128 -17.11 11.97 15.27
CA ARG A 128 -16.50 11.66 13.98
C ARG A 128 -16.74 10.21 13.57
N CYS A 129 -16.93 9.97 12.28
CA CYS A 129 -16.80 8.64 11.69
C CYS A 129 -15.41 8.07 11.98
N ASP A 130 -15.36 7.05 12.82
CA ASP A 130 -14.12 6.44 13.29
C ASP A 130 -14.38 5.01 13.80
N VAL A 131 -13.30 4.31 14.13
CA VAL A 131 -13.36 3.02 14.83
C VAL A 131 -14.16 3.18 16.14
N GLY A 132 -15.18 2.34 16.33
CA GLY A 132 -16.09 2.42 17.47
C GLY A 132 -17.26 3.41 17.30
N GLN A 133 -17.29 4.19 16.22
CA GLN A 133 -18.38 5.09 15.85
C GLN A 133 -18.87 4.82 14.41
N LEU A 134 -18.81 3.55 13.97
CA LEU A 134 -19.11 3.13 12.60
C LEU A 134 -20.54 3.48 12.15
N GLN A 135 -21.48 3.58 13.09
CA GLN A 135 -22.86 3.99 12.81
C GLN A 135 -22.97 5.44 12.29
N ASN A 136 -21.96 6.28 12.55
CA ASN A 136 -21.90 7.65 12.04
C ASN A 136 -21.21 7.72 10.67
N CYS A 137 -20.69 6.62 10.14
CA CYS A 137 -19.89 6.65 8.92
C CYS A 137 -20.74 6.69 7.65
N MET A 138 -20.28 7.46 6.68
CA MET A 138 -20.81 7.55 5.33
C MET A 138 -19.73 7.26 4.30
N ILE A 139 -20.14 6.84 3.10
CA ILE A 139 -19.22 6.75 1.97
C ILE A 139 -18.96 8.14 1.38
N THR A 140 -17.82 8.29 0.70
CA THR A 140 -17.58 9.40 -0.24
C THR A 140 -17.68 8.87 -1.67
N ALA A 141 -18.65 9.36 -2.44
CA ALA A 141 -18.90 8.93 -3.81
C ALA A 141 -18.55 10.03 -4.82
N LEU A 142 -17.71 9.69 -5.81
CA LEU A 142 -17.46 10.46 -7.03
C LEU A 142 -18.18 9.73 -8.17
N ASP A 143 -19.28 10.29 -8.66
CA ASP A 143 -20.12 9.66 -9.69
C ASP A 143 -20.14 10.52 -10.95
N ARG A 144 -19.93 9.91 -12.13
CA ARG A 144 -19.84 10.67 -13.41
C ARG A 144 -18.83 11.82 -13.33
N TYR A 145 -17.69 11.60 -12.68
CA TYR A 145 -16.62 12.58 -12.63
C TYR A 145 -15.74 12.45 -13.86
N THR A 146 -15.54 13.53 -14.61
CA THR A 146 -14.65 13.53 -15.78
C THR A 146 -13.43 14.39 -15.52
N SER A 147 -12.24 13.82 -15.58
CA SER A 147 -11.02 14.60 -15.40
C SER A 147 -9.94 14.20 -16.39
N SER A 148 -9.19 15.19 -16.89
CA SER A 148 -8.21 14.99 -17.95
C SER A 148 -6.92 15.74 -17.68
N PHE A 149 -5.81 15.17 -18.13
CA PHE A 149 -4.46 15.75 -18.12
C PHE A 149 -3.95 16.08 -16.72
N HIS A 150 -3.22 15.13 -16.11
CA HIS A 150 -2.72 15.25 -14.74
C HIS A 150 -1.25 14.90 -14.63
N TRP A 151 -0.52 15.60 -13.75
CA TRP A 151 0.92 15.46 -13.60
C TRP A 151 1.35 15.52 -12.13
N THR A 152 0.62 14.81 -11.26
CA THR A 152 1.01 14.68 -9.86
C THR A 152 2.44 14.18 -9.71
N GLU A 153 3.12 14.67 -8.69
CA GLU A 153 4.39 14.07 -8.26
C GLU A 153 4.15 12.60 -7.84
N THR A 154 5.16 11.76 -7.99
CA THR A 154 5.10 10.29 -7.81
C THR A 154 4.42 9.84 -6.54
N ASN A 155 4.53 10.61 -5.46
CA ASN A 155 3.90 10.23 -4.21
C ASN A 155 2.38 10.34 -4.22
N PHE A 156 1.79 10.98 -5.23
CA PHE A 156 0.37 11.28 -5.31
C PHE A 156 -0.21 10.92 -6.68
N ALA A 157 -1.53 11.01 -6.77
CA ALA A 157 -2.28 10.77 -7.99
C ALA A 157 -3.32 11.87 -8.18
N ALA A 158 -3.78 12.04 -9.42
CA ALA A 158 -4.78 13.04 -9.77
C ALA A 158 -5.98 13.00 -8.84
N ILE A 159 -6.45 11.79 -8.53
CA ILE A 159 -7.44 11.53 -7.50
C ILE A 159 -6.77 10.72 -6.39
N TRP A 160 -6.69 11.28 -5.19
CA TRP A 160 -6.10 10.64 -4.02
C TRP A 160 -7.12 10.56 -2.87
N LEU A 161 -7.50 9.32 -2.53
CA LEU A 161 -8.55 9.03 -1.56
C LEU A 161 -7.99 8.25 -0.36
N ARG A 162 -7.96 8.90 0.81
CA ARG A 162 -7.46 8.41 2.11
C ARG A 162 -8.37 8.90 3.23
N GLN A 163 -8.66 8.19 4.32
CA GLN A 163 -8.84 6.76 4.51
C GLN A 163 -10.30 6.64 4.98
N GLN A 164 -11.17 5.87 4.32
CA GLN A 164 -12.58 5.60 4.66
C GLN A 164 -13.16 4.78 3.48
N TRP A 165 -14.48 4.70 3.35
CA TRP A 165 -15.15 4.10 2.19
C TRP A 165 -15.28 5.06 1.02
N TYR A 166 -14.79 4.62 -0.14
CA TYR A 166 -14.75 5.41 -1.36
C TYR A 166 -15.39 4.66 -2.53
N LEU A 167 -16.21 5.38 -3.30
CA LEU A 167 -16.80 4.88 -4.55
C LEU A 167 -16.48 5.87 -5.67
N VAL A 168 -15.69 5.45 -6.64
CA VAL A 168 -15.54 6.14 -7.92
C VAL A 168 -16.34 5.36 -8.95
N VAL A 169 -17.42 5.93 -9.46
CA VAL A 169 -18.37 5.21 -10.31
C VAL A 169 -18.78 6.00 -11.55
N ASN A 170 -19.01 5.31 -12.66
CA ASN A 170 -19.47 5.92 -13.92
C ASN A 170 -18.56 7.07 -14.40
N SER A 171 -17.28 7.07 -14.02
CA SER A 171 -16.38 8.22 -14.16
C SER A 171 -15.42 8.03 -15.33
N VAL A 172 -14.77 9.12 -15.77
CA VAL A 172 -13.81 9.10 -16.88
C VAL A 172 -12.53 9.82 -16.47
N LEU A 173 -11.39 9.15 -16.51
CA LEU A 173 -10.08 9.75 -16.32
C LEU A 173 -9.26 9.60 -17.60
N THR A 174 -8.68 10.70 -18.09
CA THR A 174 -7.90 10.66 -19.34
C THR A 174 -6.57 11.39 -19.27
N ASP A 175 -5.63 11.00 -20.13
CA ASP A 175 -4.37 11.73 -20.38
C ASP A 175 -3.51 11.97 -19.12
N VAL A 176 -3.63 11.07 -18.15
CA VAL A 176 -2.79 11.05 -16.94
C VAL A 176 -1.33 10.92 -17.39
N GLN A 177 -0.42 11.71 -16.83
CA GLN A 177 1.02 11.62 -17.11
C GLN A 177 1.76 10.78 -16.07
N ASN A 178 1.33 10.85 -14.81
CA ASN A 178 1.90 10.09 -13.68
C ASN A 178 0.83 9.19 -13.03
N GLY A 179 0.41 9.47 -11.78
CA GLY A 179 -0.65 8.72 -11.08
C GLY A 179 -2.05 9.24 -11.39
N GLY A 180 -2.98 8.36 -11.76
CA GLY A 180 -4.37 8.71 -12.08
C GLY A 180 -5.29 8.65 -10.86
N LEU A 181 -5.75 7.45 -10.52
CA LEU A 181 -6.59 7.18 -9.35
C LEU A 181 -5.85 6.33 -8.33
N THR A 182 -5.76 6.82 -7.10
CA THR A 182 -5.18 6.09 -5.96
C THR A 182 -6.14 6.10 -4.78
N MET A 183 -6.42 4.92 -4.24
CA MET A 183 -7.20 4.73 -3.01
C MET A 183 -6.31 4.03 -1.99
N VAL A 184 -6.23 4.58 -0.79
CA VAL A 184 -5.18 4.22 0.16
C VAL A 184 -5.70 4.18 1.59
N THR A 185 -5.05 3.34 2.40
CA THR A 185 -5.29 3.25 3.84
C THR A 185 -4.23 4.06 4.63
N GLY A 186 -4.09 3.76 5.92
CA GLY A 186 -3.09 4.38 6.78
C GLY A 186 -1.64 3.93 6.52
N GLY A 187 -1.40 2.90 5.71
CA GLY A 187 -0.06 2.30 5.47
C GLY A 187 0.27 1.12 6.39
N GLY A 188 -0.64 0.84 7.34
CA GLY A 188 -0.57 -0.30 8.23
C GLY A 188 -1.80 -1.17 8.16
N TYR A 189 -2.02 -1.91 9.24
CA TYR A 189 -3.16 -2.81 9.38
C TYR A 189 -3.81 -2.66 10.75
N THR A 190 -3.56 -1.58 11.48
CA THR A 190 -4.36 -1.27 12.68
C THR A 190 -5.76 -0.83 12.25
N SER A 191 -6.73 -0.79 13.17
CA SER A 191 -8.07 -0.31 12.80
C SER A 191 -8.07 1.19 12.45
N SER A 192 -7.09 1.97 12.90
CA SER A 192 -6.91 3.35 12.44
C SER A 192 -6.37 3.46 11.02
N ASP A 193 -5.71 2.42 10.51
CA ASP A 193 -5.25 2.35 9.12
C ASP A 193 -6.33 1.75 8.22
N VAL A 194 -6.87 0.60 8.63
CA VAL A 194 -7.89 -0.18 7.92
C VAL A 194 -9.14 -0.29 8.79
N ILE A 195 -10.08 0.62 8.58
CA ILE A 195 -11.34 0.63 9.33
C ILE A 195 -12.14 -0.67 9.10
N PRO A 196 -12.85 -1.23 10.11
CA PRO A 196 -13.60 -2.47 9.92
C PRO A 196 -14.57 -2.41 8.73
N GLY A 197 -14.46 -3.37 7.81
CA GLY A 197 -15.29 -3.42 6.61
C GLY A 197 -14.89 -2.42 5.52
N HIS A 198 -13.66 -1.89 5.59
CA HIS A 198 -13.12 -0.98 4.57
C HIS A 198 -13.28 -1.57 3.17
N TRP A 199 -13.77 -0.74 2.25
CA TRP A 199 -13.69 -0.97 0.82
C TRP A 199 -13.54 0.36 0.10
N ALA A 200 -12.76 0.33 -0.97
CA ALA A 200 -12.51 1.47 -1.83
C ALA A 200 -12.57 0.96 -3.27
N LEU A 201 -13.59 1.38 -4.03
CA LEU A 201 -14.00 0.75 -5.28
C LEU A 201 -14.01 1.74 -6.44
N ALA A 202 -13.28 1.42 -7.51
CA ALA A 202 -13.49 2.01 -8.82
C ALA A 202 -14.39 1.10 -9.65
N ARG A 203 -15.53 1.60 -10.11
CA ARG A 203 -16.53 0.80 -10.82
C ARG A 203 -17.08 1.48 -12.06
N LYS A 204 -17.35 0.72 -13.14
CA LYS A 204 -18.00 1.24 -14.37
C LYS A 204 -17.34 2.52 -14.90
N SER A 205 -16.03 2.64 -14.72
CA SER A 205 -15.29 3.85 -15.06
C SER A 205 -14.37 3.58 -16.25
N VAL A 206 -14.08 4.64 -17.00
CA VAL A 206 -13.24 4.58 -18.20
C VAL A 206 -11.94 5.32 -17.93
N PHE A 207 -10.83 4.66 -18.19
CA PHE A 207 -9.48 5.20 -18.08
C PHE A 207 -8.85 5.23 -19.48
N VAL A 208 -8.45 6.42 -19.94
CA VAL A 208 -7.91 6.59 -21.30
C VAL A 208 -6.49 7.16 -21.24
N GLY A 209 -5.52 6.45 -21.81
CA GLY A 209 -4.12 6.89 -21.81
C GLY A 209 -3.87 8.10 -22.70
N ASN A 210 -4.40 8.08 -23.93
CA ASN A 210 -4.27 9.16 -24.91
C ASN A 210 -5.61 9.48 -25.60
N THR A 211 -6.07 10.72 -25.49
CA THR A 211 -7.25 11.20 -26.22
C THR A 211 -6.91 12.10 -27.40
N GLN A 212 -5.65 12.51 -27.55
CA GLN A 212 -5.20 13.55 -28.48
C GLN A 212 -3.96 13.13 -29.28
N THR A 213 -4.13 12.15 -30.16
CA THR A 213 -3.05 11.64 -31.00
C THR A 213 -2.41 12.75 -31.84
N GLY A 214 -1.08 12.85 -31.79
CA GLY A 214 -0.32 13.84 -32.55
C GLY A 214 -0.27 15.24 -31.95
N ASN A 215 -0.94 15.50 -30.82
CA ASN A 215 -0.76 16.74 -30.08
C ASN A 215 0.46 16.63 -29.15
N PRO A 216 1.56 17.39 -29.40
CA PRO A 216 2.75 17.29 -28.56
C PRO A 216 2.53 17.76 -27.12
N TYR A 217 1.54 18.63 -26.85
CA TYR A 217 1.22 19.07 -25.49
C TYR A 217 0.43 18.03 -24.68
N ALA A 218 -0.19 17.06 -25.35
CA ALA A 218 -0.96 15.98 -24.76
C ALA A 218 -0.35 14.61 -25.08
N SER A 219 0.97 14.58 -25.32
CA SER A 219 1.71 13.34 -25.52
C SER A 219 1.65 12.47 -24.27
N ASN A 220 1.69 11.15 -24.46
CA ASN A 220 1.77 10.16 -23.37
C ASN A 220 3.10 10.21 -22.61
N ALA A 221 4.10 10.91 -23.13
CA ALA A 221 5.37 11.16 -22.45
C ALA A 221 5.47 12.56 -21.83
N GLY A 222 4.32 13.22 -21.66
CA GLY A 222 4.23 14.56 -21.11
C GLY A 222 4.39 15.65 -22.16
N PRO A 223 4.04 16.90 -21.80
CA PRO A 223 4.13 18.03 -22.70
C PRO A 223 5.57 18.44 -22.99
N PHE A 224 6.55 18.02 -22.18
CA PHE A 224 7.97 18.29 -22.36
C PHE A 224 8.62 17.22 -23.23
N ASN A 225 8.77 17.53 -24.52
CA ASN A 225 9.25 16.62 -25.55
C ASN A 225 9.78 17.40 -26.77
N PRO A 226 10.43 16.75 -27.77
CA PRO A 226 11.06 17.44 -28.89
C PRO A 226 10.14 18.33 -29.74
N GLN A 227 8.82 18.10 -29.74
CA GLN A 227 7.84 18.87 -30.49
C GLN A 227 6.92 19.72 -29.60
N GLY A 228 7.10 19.65 -28.28
CA GLY A 228 6.25 20.28 -27.27
C GLY A 228 6.99 21.37 -26.49
N LEU A 229 6.69 21.43 -25.19
CA LEU A 229 7.33 22.33 -24.23
C LEU A 229 8.82 22.04 -24.11
N GLN A 230 9.57 23.11 -23.90
CA GLN A 230 10.99 23.08 -23.56
C GLN A 230 11.15 23.35 -22.06
N CYS A 231 12.10 22.63 -21.45
CA CYS A 231 12.42 22.81 -20.05
C CYS A 231 13.34 24.02 -19.89
N ASP A 232 12.80 25.19 -19.52
CA ASP A 232 13.57 26.42 -19.35
C ASP A 232 14.61 26.27 -18.24
N VAL A 233 14.24 25.53 -17.19
CA VAL A 233 15.13 25.19 -16.08
C VAL A 233 15.05 23.72 -15.73
N PHE A 234 16.24 23.13 -15.72
CA PHE A 234 16.56 21.84 -15.13
C PHE A 234 17.77 22.05 -14.23
N SER A 235 17.59 21.99 -12.90
CA SER A 235 18.71 22.11 -11.97
C SER A 235 19.31 20.74 -11.68
N PRO A 236 20.56 20.43 -12.11
CA PRO A 236 21.23 19.18 -11.73
C PRO A 236 21.57 19.10 -10.24
N VAL A 237 21.43 20.21 -9.49
CA VAL A 237 21.65 20.27 -8.04
C VAL A 237 20.34 20.02 -7.25
N SER A 238 19.18 20.05 -7.92
CA SER A 238 17.85 19.93 -7.32
C SER A 238 16.79 19.31 -8.25
N GLY A 239 17.15 18.31 -9.07
CA GLY A 239 16.42 17.74 -10.22
C GLY A 239 15.04 17.11 -9.97
N ASN A 240 14.13 17.86 -9.35
CA ASN A 240 12.84 17.42 -8.85
C ASN A 240 11.66 18.13 -9.54
N HIS A 241 11.92 19.00 -10.53
CA HIS A 241 10.87 19.56 -11.42
C HIS A 241 11.45 20.07 -12.76
N CYS A 242 10.54 20.37 -13.70
CA CYS A 242 10.80 21.03 -14.96
C CYS A 242 9.82 22.19 -15.17
N LEU A 243 10.35 23.38 -15.45
CA LEU A 243 9.57 24.61 -15.60
C LEU A 243 9.57 25.07 -17.05
N SER A 244 8.40 25.46 -17.55
CA SER A 244 8.25 26.35 -18.70
C SER A 244 7.62 27.66 -18.21
N ALA A 245 8.46 28.69 -18.06
CA ALA A 245 8.05 29.98 -17.52
C ALA A 245 7.16 30.75 -18.49
N ALA A 246 7.44 30.63 -19.79
CA ALA A 246 6.65 31.28 -20.84
C ALA A 246 5.20 30.75 -20.89
N GLU A 247 5.03 29.45 -20.63
CA GLU A 247 3.73 28.78 -20.67
C GLU A 247 3.07 28.68 -19.28
N GLY A 248 3.74 29.18 -18.24
CA GLY A 248 3.19 29.24 -16.89
C GLY A 248 3.00 27.88 -16.24
N VAL A 249 3.85 26.89 -16.53
CA VAL A 249 3.67 25.51 -16.03
C VAL A 249 4.94 24.91 -15.42
N SER A 250 4.80 24.27 -14.26
CA SER A 250 5.84 23.49 -13.58
C SER A 250 5.40 22.05 -13.40
N PHE A 251 6.26 21.11 -13.81
CA PHE A 251 6.06 19.67 -13.71
C PHE A 251 7.02 19.09 -12.68
N PRO A 252 6.56 18.58 -11.53
CA PRO A 252 7.42 17.87 -10.62
C PRO A 252 7.88 16.54 -11.25
N ILE A 253 9.11 16.17 -10.97
CA ILE A 253 9.70 14.88 -11.35
C ILE A 253 10.29 14.21 -10.12
N SER A 254 10.19 12.89 -10.10
CA SER A 254 10.92 12.07 -9.14
C SER A 254 11.16 10.70 -9.72
N SER A 255 12.18 10.03 -9.19
CA SER A 255 12.59 8.69 -9.62
C SER A 255 11.41 7.73 -9.67
N PHE A 256 11.35 6.90 -10.72
CA PHE A 256 10.27 5.94 -10.98
C PHE A 256 8.87 6.56 -11.16
N GLY A 257 8.79 7.89 -11.19
CA GLY A 257 7.57 8.66 -11.17
C GLY A 257 6.87 8.94 -12.46
N VAL A 258 7.64 8.83 -13.54
CA VAL A 258 7.38 9.53 -14.80
C VAL A 258 6.47 8.77 -15.75
N ASN A 259 6.03 7.56 -15.40
CA ASN A 259 5.14 6.75 -16.24
C ASN A 259 3.67 6.90 -15.85
N GLN A 260 2.80 6.74 -16.85
CA GLN A 260 1.36 6.68 -16.62
C GLN A 260 1.01 5.45 -15.78
N ARG A 261 0.17 5.66 -14.76
CA ARG A 261 -0.42 4.66 -13.87
C ARG A 261 -1.89 5.04 -13.66
N LEU A 262 -2.78 4.55 -14.53
CA LEU A 262 -4.17 5.03 -14.56
C LEU A 262 -4.91 4.66 -13.28
N PHE A 263 -4.81 3.40 -12.85
CA PHE A 263 -5.14 2.96 -11.51
C PHE A 263 -3.85 2.63 -10.76
N ASN A 264 -3.52 3.45 -9.77
CA ASN A 264 -2.25 3.39 -9.06
C ASN A 264 -2.46 2.73 -7.69
N ILE A 265 -1.89 1.55 -7.52
CA ILE A 265 -1.94 0.76 -6.29
C ILE A 265 -0.97 1.33 -5.27
N TYR A 266 -1.46 1.56 -4.05
CA TYR A 266 -0.68 2.06 -2.92
C TYR A 266 -1.42 1.76 -1.61
N ASP A 267 -0.75 1.15 -0.63
CA ASP A 267 -1.19 0.89 0.75
C ASP A 267 -2.66 0.45 0.96
N GLY A 268 -2.86 -0.76 1.48
CA GLY A 268 -4.17 -1.23 1.93
C GLY A 268 -5.11 -1.73 0.83
N PRO A 269 -6.27 -2.32 1.17
CA PRO A 269 -7.16 -2.92 0.16
C PRO A 269 -7.74 -1.89 -0.81
N ALA A 270 -7.78 -2.21 -2.10
CA ALA A 270 -8.45 -1.42 -3.13
C ALA A 270 -9.03 -2.33 -4.23
N TYR A 271 -10.18 -1.95 -4.79
CA TYR A 271 -10.98 -2.83 -5.64
C TYR A 271 -11.36 -2.19 -6.98
N GLN A 272 -11.48 -3.03 -7.99
CA GLN A 272 -11.90 -2.65 -9.34
C GLN A 272 -13.01 -3.58 -9.86
N ASP A 273 -14.06 -3.00 -10.44
CA ASP A 273 -15.16 -3.76 -11.05
C ASP A 273 -15.65 -3.07 -12.34
N SER A 274 -15.69 -3.80 -13.45
CA SER A 274 -16.36 -3.33 -14.68
C SER A 274 -15.74 -2.05 -15.25
N ASN A 275 -14.43 -1.86 -15.11
CA ASN A 275 -13.72 -0.70 -15.64
C ASN A 275 -13.17 -0.97 -17.05
N ALA A 276 -13.12 0.06 -17.88
CA ALA A 276 -12.52 0.00 -19.21
C ALA A 276 -11.22 0.81 -19.27
N TYR A 277 -10.18 0.22 -19.84
CA TYR A 277 -8.87 0.81 -20.08
C TYR A 277 -8.63 0.92 -21.59
N LEU A 278 -8.37 2.12 -22.07
CA LEU A 278 -8.33 2.45 -23.49
C LEU A 278 -7.08 3.25 -23.86
N ASP A 279 -6.44 2.93 -24.98
CA ASP A 279 -5.38 3.75 -25.59
C ASP A 279 -4.19 4.05 -24.66
N ILE A 280 -3.69 3.02 -23.98
CA ILE A 280 -2.56 3.11 -23.03
C ILE A 280 -1.38 2.35 -23.61
N ASN A 281 -0.38 3.09 -24.10
CA ASN A 281 0.73 2.50 -24.85
C ASN A 281 2.06 3.07 -24.36
N PRO A 282 3.11 2.23 -24.34
CA PRO A 282 4.49 2.65 -24.13
C PRO A 282 4.89 3.78 -25.07
N VAL A 283 5.85 4.60 -24.62
CA VAL A 283 6.42 5.67 -25.45
C VAL A 283 7.93 5.52 -25.49
N VAL A 284 8.49 5.37 -26.70
CA VAL A 284 9.93 5.34 -26.92
C VAL A 284 10.54 6.72 -26.65
N ILE A 285 11.59 6.76 -25.84
CA ILE A 285 12.37 7.97 -25.55
C ILE A 285 13.59 7.99 -26.46
N SER A 286 13.37 8.47 -27.68
CA SER A 286 14.26 8.27 -28.83
C SER A 286 15.62 8.98 -28.76
N ASP A 287 15.80 9.92 -27.84
CA ASP A 287 17.07 10.66 -27.68
C ASP A 287 17.83 10.25 -26.40
N CYS A 288 17.34 9.23 -25.70
CA CYS A 288 18.02 8.66 -24.55
C CYS A 288 18.75 7.38 -24.97
N HIS A 289 20.08 7.45 -24.98
CA HIS A 289 20.96 6.33 -25.27
C HIS A 289 22.10 6.34 -24.24
N PRO A 290 21.89 5.73 -23.07
CA PRO A 290 22.92 5.67 -22.04
C PRO A 290 24.11 4.85 -22.53
N SER A 291 25.29 5.19 -22.03
CA SER A 291 26.53 4.43 -22.27
C SER A 291 27.15 4.03 -20.93
N GLN A 292 28.13 3.12 -20.93
CA GLN A 292 28.80 2.70 -19.69
C GLN A 292 29.38 3.86 -18.87
N SER A 293 29.69 5.01 -19.51
CA SER A 293 30.18 6.22 -18.84
C SER A 293 29.11 7.27 -18.54
N GLN A 294 27.88 7.12 -19.07
CA GLN A 294 26.80 8.09 -18.91
C GLN A 294 25.57 7.45 -18.26
N GLN A 295 25.47 7.63 -16.95
CA GLN A 295 24.45 7.03 -16.06
C GLN A 295 23.03 7.60 -16.23
N THR A 296 22.89 8.73 -16.94
CA THR A 296 21.59 9.39 -17.22
C THR A 296 21.60 10.18 -18.53
N CYS A 297 20.46 10.25 -19.22
CA CYS A 297 20.29 11.06 -20.43
C CYS A 297 19.96 12.53 -20.09
N VAL A 298 20.86 13.23 -19.40
CA VAL A 298 20.67 14.60 -18.87
C VAL A 298 20.24 15.65 -19.90
N ASN A 299 20.56 15.43 -21.18
CA ASN A 299 20.25 16.35 -22.28
C ASN A 299 18.98 15.97 -23.06
N SER A 300 18.29 14.90 -22.65
CA SER A 300 17.06 14.45 -23.31
C SER A 300 16.03 15.58 -23.34
N GLN A 301 15.39 15.77 -24.48
CA GLN A 301 14.28 16.71 -24.64
C GLN A 301 13.00 16.19 -23.99
N TRP A 302 12.92 14.87 -23.75
CA TRP A 302 11.84 14.24 -23.00
C TRP A 302 12.11 14.36 -21.51
N LEU A 303 11.09 14.74 -20.74
CA LEU A 303 11.21 14.85 -19.29
C LEU A 303 11.64 13.53 -18.63
N ALA A 304 11.02 12.42 -19.03
CA ALA A 304 11.32 11.08 -18.51
C ALA A 304 12.76 10.62 -18.82
N GLY A 305 13.36 11.10 -19.90
CA GLY A 305 14.76 10.85 -20.25
C GLY A 305 15.76 11.38 -19.22
N ARG A 306 15.34 12.29 -18.34
CA ARG A 306 16.19 12.90 -17.31
C ARG A 306 16.02 12.27 -15.92
N THR A 307 15.12 11.30 -15.77
CA THR A 307 14.72 10.76 -14.46
C THR A 307 15.20 9.32 -14.30
N LEU A 308 15.64 8.96 -13.09
CA LEU A 308 16.00 7.58 -12.74
C LEU A 308 14.79 6.65 -12.85
N GLY A 309 15.05 5.39 -13.18
CA GLY A 309 14.01 4.37 -13.27
C GLY A 309 13.29 4.31 -14.62
N LEU A 310 13.74 5.05 -15.64
CA LEU A 310 13.30 4.88 -17.03
C LEU A 310 13.79 3.51 -17.54
N PRO A 311 12.90 2.54 -17.84
CA PRO A 311 13.31 1.21 -18.29
C PRO A 311 13.91 1.21 -19.70
N GLN A 312 14.57 0.10 -20.02
CA GLN A 312 15.01 -0.22 -21.38
C GLN A 312 14.60 -1.65 -21.74
N ASP A 313 14.37 -1.89 -23.02
CA ASP A 313 14.10 -3.23 -23.55
C ASP A 313 15.39 -4.03 -23.76
N ASP A 314 15.28 -5.28 -24.19
CA ASP A 314 16.43 -6.15 -24.47
C ASP A 314 17.35 -5.63 -25.59
N ASN A 315 16.89 -4.67 -26.39
CA ASN A 315 17.68 -4.01 -27.44
C ASN A 315 18.33 -2.70 -26.95
N GLY A 316 18.15 -2.33 -25.67
CA GLY A 316 18.64 -1.09 -25.09
C GLY A 316 17.84 0.15 -25.50
N VAL A 317 16.60 -0.01 -25.99
CA VAL A 317 15.70 1.10 -26.31
C VAL A 317 15.02 1.57 -25.03
N CYS A 318 15.22 2.84 -24.68
CA CYS A 318 14.56 3.46 -23.53
C CYS A 318 13.09 3.75 -23.83
N TYR A 319 12.21 3.43 -22.90
CA TYR A 319 10.77 3.70 -23.05
C TYR A 319 10.11 4.05 -21.72
N MET A 320 9.04 4.82 -21.79
CA MET A 320 8.08 4.95 -20.70
C MET A 320 7.09 3.78 -20.78
N PRO A 321 6.92 2.97 -19.73
CA PRO A 321 6.04 1.80 -19.78
C PRO A 321 4.59 2.19 -20.06
N ASN A 322 4.05 3.15 -19.30
CA ASN A 322 2.64 3.54 -19.32
C ASN A 322 1.69 2.34 -19.17
N ALA A 323 1.13 2.18 -17.98
CA ALA A 323 0.34 1.00 -17.64
C ALA A 323 -1.06 1.36 -17.15
N ALA A 324 -2.01 0.49 -17.46
CA ALA A 324 -3.37 0.59 -16.94
C ALA A 324 -3.39 0.52 -15.40
N ILE A 325 -2.71 -0.47 -14.82
CA ILE A 325 -2.60 -0.69 -13.38
C ILE A 325 -1.12 -0.75 -13.01
N ALA A 326 -0.70 -0.05 -11.96
CA ALA A 326 0.69 -0.10 -11.52
C ALA A 326 0.87 0.28 -10.07
N TRP A 327 1.97 -0.15 -9.48
CA TRP A 327 2.31 0.10 -8.08
C TRP A 327 3.08 1.40 -7.90
N LYS A 328 2.80 2.11 -6.81
CA LYS A 328 3.66 3.17 -6.29
C LYS A 328 4.65 2.57 -5.29
N GLN A 329 5.95 2.76 -5.53
CA GLN A 329 7.06 2.42 -4.64
C GLN A 329 8.14 3.51 -4.68
N PRO A 330 8.98 3.69 -3.63
CA PRO A 330 8.98 2.98 -2.34
C PRO A 330 8.12 3.67 -1.30
N ASN A 331 7.75 2.94 -0.24
CA ASN A 331 7.19 3.57 0.96
C ASN A 331 7.47 2.84 2.28
N GLY A 332 7.95 1.60 2.26
CA GLY A 332 8.20 0.86 3.51
C GLY A 332 6.96 0.39 4.28
N PHE A 333 5.77 0.54 3.68
CA PHE A 333 4.48 0.27 4.29
C PHE A 333 3.90 -1.08 3.88
N TYR A 334 2.83 -1.46 4.57
CA TYR A 334 2.19 -2.75 4.46
C TYR A 334 1.33 -2.89 3.18
N TYR A 335 1.60 -3.93 2.38
CA TYR A 335 0.78 -4.34 1.24
C TYR A 335 -0.05 -5.58 1.60
N PRO A 336 -1.38 -5.45 1.78
CA PRO A 336 -2.22 -6.60 2.08
C PRO A 336 -2.52 -7.45 0.85
N PRO A 337 -2.82 -8.74 1.06
CA PRO A 337 -3.35 -9.64 0.02
C PRO A 337 -4.84 -9.37 -0.25
N ALA A 338 -5.17 -8.12 -0.64
CA ALA A 338 -6.55 -7.65 -0.69
C ALA A 338 -6.81 -6.61 -1.80
N PHE A 339 -6.05 -6.70 -2.89
CA PHE A 339 -6.33 -5.95 -4.12
C PHE A 339 -7.06 -6.87 -5.09
N HIS A 340 -8.28 -6.53 -5.50
CA HIS A 340 -9.09 -7.40 -6.38
C HIS A 340 -9.61 -6.66 -7.59
N SER A 341 -9.74 -7.40 -8.68
CA SER A 341 -10.30 -6.95 -9.94
C SER A 341 -11.25 -7.98 -10.54
N THR A 342 -12.30 -7.48 -11.21
CA THR A 342 -13.25 -8.27 -12.00
C THR A 342 -13.84 -7.42 -13.12
N ASN A 343 -14.26 -8.08 -14.21
CA ASN A 343 -14.94 -7.52 -15.36
C ASN A 343 -14.15 -6.38 -16.04
N LEU A 344 -12.82 -6.44 -16.02
CA LEU A 344 -11.99 -5.45 -16.67
C LEU A 344 -12.06 -5.58 -18.20
N PHE A 345 -12.04 -4.45 -18.90
CA PHE A 345 -11.98 -4.40 -20.35
C PHE A 345 -10.76 -3.61 -20.81
N PHE A 346 -10.02 -4.15 -21.78
CA PHE A 346 -8.83 -3.52 -22.35
C PHE A 346 -8.97 -3.42 -23.86
N ASN A 347 -8.74 -2.22 -24.42
CA ASN A 347 -8.67 -2.00 -25.86
C ASN A 347 -7.54 -1.05 -26.19
N ASN A 348 -6.65 -1.45 -27.11
CA ASN A 348 -5.44 -0.71 -27.44
C ASN A 348 -4.59 -0.39 -26.18
N VAL A 349 -4.35 -1.42 -25.38
CA VAL A 349 -3.53 -1.37 -24.15
C VAL A 349 -2.43 -2.43 -24.26
N GLU A 350 -1.18 -1.99 -24.31
CA GLU A 350 -0.02 -2.88 -24.42
C GLU A 350 0.47 -3.38 -23.05
N ILE A 351 0.45 -2.53 -22.02
CA ILE A 351 0.82 -2.89 -20.65
C ILE A 351 -0.38 -2.72 -19.72
N ARG A 352 -0.88 -3.83 -19.19
CA ARG A 352 -2.04 -3.87 -18.28
C ARG A 352 -1.63 -3.71 -16.82
N HIS A 353 -0.52 -4.33 -16.43
CA HIS A 353 0.00 -4.31 -15.07
C HIS A 353 1.50 -4.02 -15.11
N PHE A 354 1.99 -3.08 -14.30
CA PHE A 354 3.42 -2.79 -14.21
C PHE A 354 3.87 -2.64 -12.76
N VAL A 355 4.91 -3.39 -12.42
CA VAL A 355 5.52 -3.39 -11.09
C VAL A 355 6.95 -2.89 -11.20
N ILE A 356 7.32 -1.98 -10.30
CA ILE A 356 8.73 -1.69 -10.04
C ILE A 356 9.17 -2.67 -8.97
N GLU A 357 10.32 -3.30 -9.15
CA GLU A 357 10.92 -4.16 -8.15
C GLU A 357 12.32 -3.60 -7.83
N PRO A 358 12.67 -3.40 -6.54
CA PRO A 358 14.01 -2.98 -6.19
C PRO A 358 15.00 -4.12 -6.40
N LEU A 359 15.99 -3.85 -7.25
CA LEU A 359 17.03 -4.81 -7.63
C LEU A 359 18.17 -4.74 -6.62
N PHE A 360 18.08 -5.52 -5.55
CA PHE A 360 19.10 -5.57 -4.50
C PHE A 360 20.12 -6.70 -4.71
N GLN A 361 21.34 -6.48 -4.25
CA GLN A 361 22.29 -7.57 -4.04
C GLN A 361 21.74 -8.52 -2.95
N PRO A 362 21.86 -9.84 -3.12
CA PRO A 362 21.27 -10.82 -2.23
C PRO A 362 21.58 -10.58 -0.75
N GLY A 363 20.54 -10.50 0.07
CA GLY A 363 20.65 -10.34 1.52
C GLY A 363 21.06 -8.93 1.99
N THR A 364 21.06 -7.92 1.11
CA THR A 364 21.37 -6.52 1.44
C THR A 364 20.28 -5.59 0.90
N PHE A 365 20.38 -4.29 1.20
CA PHE A 365 19.60 -3.23 0.53
C PHE A 365 20.44 -2.43 -0.48
N THR A 366 21.58 -2.97 -0.88
CA THR A 366 22.47 -2.32 -1.86
C THR A 366 21.95 -2.57 -3.26
N THR A 367 21.77 -1.52 -4.07
CA THR A 367 21.43 -1.66 -5.49
C THR A 367 22.41 -2.60 -6.21
N ASP A 368 21.90 -3.63 -6.88
CA ASP A 368 22.67 -4.41 -7.83
C ASP A 368 22.82 -3.63 -9.13
N THR A 369 23.99 -3.01 -9.30
CA THR A 369 24.26 -2.18 -10.49
C THR A 369 24.30 -2.96 -11.79
N HIS A 370 24.62 -4.27 -11.77
CA HIS A 370 24.63 -5.07 -12.98
C HIS A 370 23.20 -5.32 -13.48
N MET A 371 22.30 -5.67 -12.56
CA MET A 371 20.88 -5.84 -12.86
C MET A 371 20.22 -4.51 -13.20
N ALA A 372 20.53 -3.44 -12.48
CA ALA A 372 20.02 -2.10 -12.76
C ALA A 372 20.44 -1.59 -14.16
N GLN A 373 21.71 -1.79 -14.54
CA GLN A 373 22.22 -1.46 -15.88
C GLN A 373 21.51 -2.23 -16.99
N LYS A 374 21.04 -3.44 -16.70
CA LYS A 374 20.30 -4.26 -17.67
C LYS A 374 18.86 -3.78 -17.82
N ARG A 375 18.20 -3.40 -16.71
CA ARG A 375 16.77 -3.04 -16.71
C ARG A 375 16.48 -1.58 -17.03
N TYR A 376 17.39 -0.65 -16.71
CA TYR A 376 17.10 0.79 -16.75
C TYR A 376 18.10 1.56 -17.59
N CYS A 377 17.60 2.52 -18.37
CA CYS A 377 18.43 3.47 -19.08
C CYS A 377 19.09 4.48 -18.14
N ASN A 378 18.32 4.99 -17.19
CA ASN A 378 18.78 5.94 -16.18
C ASN A 378 18.89 5.23 -14.83
N TRP A 379 20.12 4.98 -14.38
CA TRP A 379 20.41 4.20 -13.17
C TRP A 379 21.59 4.79 -12.40
N ASN A 380 21.68 4.52 -11.10
CA ASN A 380 22.87 4.80 -10.30
C ASN A 380 22.93 3.82 -9.11
N THR A 381 23.98 3.91 -8.29
CA THR A 381 24.16 3.03 -7.12
C THR A 381 23.16 3.26 -5.99
N ALA A 382 22.47 4.40 -5.98
CA ALA A 382 21.58 4.85 -4.91
C ALA A 382 20.09 4.85 -5.33
N MET A 383 19.76 4.31 -6.51
CA MET A 383 18.42 4.48 -7.08
C MET A 383 17.33 3.79 -6.27
N PHE A 384 17.67 2.73 -5.52
CA PHE A 384 16.77 2.06 -4.59
C PHE A 384 17.03 2.42 -3.12
N ASN A 385 17.71 3.52 -2.82
CA ASN A 385 17.72 4.04 -1.45
C ASN A 385 16.29 4.42 -1.04
N GLY A 386 15.91 4.14 0.20
CA GLY A 386 14.53 4.24 0.70
C GLY A 386 13.66 3.01 0.43
N PHE A 387 14.08 2.07 -0.40
CA PHE A 387 13.37 0.81 -0.62
C PHE A 387 13.80 -0.23 0.42
N THR A 388 12.89 -1.15 0.72
CA THR A 388 13.15 -2.32 1.55
C THR A 388 12.57 -3.57 0.92
N ASP A 389 12.74 -4.69 1.61
CA ASP A 389 12.13 -5.96 1.23
C ASP A 389 10.59 -5.96 1.33
N ILE A 390 9.95 -4.90 1.83
CA ILE A 390 8.49 -4.74 1.70
C ILE A 390 8.07 -4.26 0.31
N ASP A 391 8.93 -3.46 -0.33
CA ASP A 391 8.74 -2.99 -1.70
C ASP A 391 9.10 -4.08 -2.72
N ARG A 392 9.56 -5.26 -2.26
CA ARG A 392 9.68 -6.48 -3.09
C ARG A 392 8.42 -7.32 -3.03
N GLN A 393 7.30 -6.80 -2.54
CA GLN A 393 6.06 -7.57 -2.38
C GLN A 393 4.95 -6.85 -3.15
N THR A 394 4.36 -7.53 -4.11
CA THR A 394 3.13 -7.08 -4.76
C THR A 394 2.17 -8.24 -4.89
N GLU A 395 0.88 -7.91 -4.83
CA GLU A 395 -0.17 -8.88 -5.04
C GLU A 395 -1.41 -8.19 -5.61
N LEU A 396 -1.89 -8.67 -6.75
CA LEU A 396 -3.13 -8.23 -7.36
C LEU A 396 -3.97 -9.44 -7.78
N ASN A 397 -5.13 -9.61 -7.15
CA ASN A 397 -6.06 -10.70 -7.44
C ASN A 397 -6.89 -10.37 -8.68
N ASP A 398 -6.86 -11.28 -9.64
CA ASP A 398 -7.77 -11.35 -10.78
C ASP A 398 -8.81 -12.45 -10.50
N ASP A 399 -9.99 -12.02 -10.06
CA ASP A 399 -11.04 -12.93 -9.64
C ASP A 399 -11.68 -13.67 -10.84
N ASP A 400 -11.57 -13.15 -12.06
CA ASP A 400 -12.31 -13.67 -13.22
C ASP A 400 -11.51 -13.80 -14.52
N GLY A 401 -10.20 -13.55 -14.49
CA GLY A 401 -9.32 -13.67 -15.64
C GLY A 401 -9.36 -12.48 -16.59
N SER A 402 -10.05 -11.39 -16.23
CA SER A 402 -10.15 -10.21 -17.10
C SER A 402 -8.83 -9.43 -17.20
N LEU A 403 -7.93 -9.57 -16.21
CA LEU A 403 -6.59 -8.98 -16.21
C LEU A 403 -5.57 -9.94 -16.85
N THR A 404 -5.39 -11.12 -16.27
CA THR A 404 -4.31 -12.09 -16.54
C THR A 404 -4.66 -13.09 -17.64
N GLY A 405 -5.95 -13.25 -17.95
CA GLY A 405 -6.46 -14.30 -18.83
C GLY A 405 -6.75 -15.62 -18.12
N LEU A 406 -6.50 -15.72 -16.80
CA LEU A 406 -6.73 -16.92 -15.99
C LEU A 406 -7.60 -16.60 -14.76
N VAL A 407 -8.64 -17.39 -14.54
CA VAL A 407 -9.63 -17.19 -13.45
C VAL A 407 -9.02 -17.53 -12.09
N ASN A 408 -9.34 -16.76 -11.06
CA ASN A 408 -8.86 -16.93 -9.68
C ASN A 408 -7.33 -17.01 -9.61
N THR A 409 -6.66 -16.05 -10.23
CA THR A 409 -5.21 -15.96 -10.21
C THR A 409 -4.74 -14.68 -9.57
N ILE A 410 -3.47 -14.66 -9.19
CA ILE A 410 -2.84 -13.58 -8.47
C ILE A 410 -1.59 -13.15 -9.22
N SER A 411 -1.51 -11.88 -9.54
CA SER A 411 -0.29 -11.26 -10.05
C SER A 411 0.65 -10.96 -8.89
N VAL A 412 1.83 -11.56 -8.90
CA VAL A 412 2.89 -11.39 -7.90
C VAL A 412 4.17 -10.95 -8.62
N ASN A 413 5.03 -10.17 -7.99
CA ASN A 413 6.27 -9.74 -8.62
C ASN A 413 7.23 -10.91 -8.96
N GLU A 414 8.23 -10.58 -9.78
CA GLU A 414 9.24 -11.51 -10.29
C GLU A 414 10.30 -11.95 -9.25
N ASP A 415 10.22 -11.44 -8.02
CA ASP A 415 11.20 -11.74 -6.99
C ASP A 415 11.32 -13.25 -6.70
N PRO A 416 12.54 -13.81 -6.66
CA PRO A 416 12.76 -15.24 -6.43
C PRO A 416 12.18 -15.78 -5.12
N PHE A 417 11.96 -14.94 -4.11
CA PHE A 417 11.30 -15.36 -2.88
C PHE A 417 9.90 -15.93 -3.14
N PHE A 418 9.17 -15.40 -4.14
CA PHE A 418 7.81 -15.79 -4.47
C PHE A 418 7.69 -16.90 -5.53
N ASN A 419 8.81 -17.41 -6.06
CA ASN A 419 8.76 -18.53 -7.00
C ASN A 419 8.00 -19.73 -6.43
N ALA A 420 7.22 -20.37 -7.30
CA ALA A 420 6.44 -21.55 -7.00
C ALA A 420 6.44 -22.53 -8.19
N PRO A 421 6.02 -23.80 -8.01
CA PRO A 421 6.12 -24.82 -9.07
C PRO A 421 5.28 -24.55 -10.32
N VAL A 422 4.15 -23.87 -10.15
CA VAL A 422 3.20 -23.55 -11.22
C VAL A 422 2.98 -22.05 -11.22
N GLU A 423 3.65 -21.36 -12.12
CA GLU A 423 3.52 -19.93 -12.36
C GLU A 423 3.85 -19.66 -13.83
N ALA A 424 3.38 -18.53 -14.36
CA ALA A 424 3.72 -18.06 -15.69
C ALA A 424 3.92 -16.55 -15.65
N SER A 425 4.79 -16.00 -16.50
CA SER A 425 4.85 -14.54 -16.65
C SER A 425 3.48 -14.02 -17.07
N GLU A 426 3.00 -12.99 -16.36
CA GLU A 426 1.72 -12.37 -16.66
C GLU A 426 1.78 -11.72 -18.05
N CYS A 427 0.83 -12.08 -18.92
CA CYS A 427 0.75 -11.47 -20.25
C CYS A 427 0.46 -9.96 -20.13
N ALA A 428 1.13 -9.16 -20.97
CA ALA A 428 1.01 -7.69 -20.95
C ALA A 428 1.42 -7.04 -19.61
N SER A 429 2.33 -7.69 -18.85
CA SER A 429 2.93 -7.11 -17.65
C SER A 429 4.31 -6.46 -17.85
N ASP A 430 4.82 -6.49 -19.09
CA ASP A 430 6.21 -6.14 -19.40
C ASP A 430 7.25 -6.96 -18.60
N VAL A 431 6.90 -8.22 -18.30
CA VAL A 431 7.74 -9.16 -17.52
C VAL A 431 8.10 -8.57 -16.15
N THR A 432 7.14 -7.91 -15.51
CA THR A 432 7.29 -7.36 -14.16
C THR A 432 6.45 -8.10 -13.11
N ALA A 433 5.59 -9.01 -13.55
CA ALA A 433 4.76 -9.83 -12.68
C ALA A 433 4.54 -11.23 -13.27
N LYS A 434 4.35 -12.19 -12.36
CA LYS A 434 3.97 -13.58 -12.61
C LYS A 434 2.52 -13.78 -12.20
N THR A 435 1.79 -14.56 -12.99
CA THR A 435 0.49 -15.10 -12.64
C THR A 435 0.67 -16.37 -11.82
N SER A 436 0.14 -16.36 -10.61
CA SER A 436 0.20 -17.40 -9.59
C SER A 436 -1.20 -17.92 -9.25
N PRO A 437 -1.42 -19.24 -9.16
CA PRO A 437 -2.70 -19.80 -8.70
C PRO A 437 -2.77 -19.94 -7.17
N TYR A 438 -1.70 -19.58 -6.45
CA TYR A 438 -1.62 -19.79 -5.00
C TYR A 438 -2.15 -18.59 -4.24
N ASP A 439 -3.04 -18.82 -3.27
CA ASP A 439 -3.43 -17.81 -2.28
C ASP A 439 -2.20 -17.33 -1.48
N TYR A 440 -2.20 -16.06 -1.05
CA TYR A 440 -1.18 -15.50 -0.16
C TYR A 440 -1.80 -15.06 1.17
N VAL A 441 -0.97 -15.02 2.20
CA VAL A 441 -1.32 -14.56 3.54
C VAL A 441 -0.21 -13.68 4.08
N THR A 442 -0.52 -12.70 4.92
CA THR A 442 0.52 -11.93 5.62
C THR A 442 0.94 -12.67 6.89
N THR A 443 2.23 -13.01 6.97
CA THR A 443 2.86 -13.48 8.22
C THR A 443 3.37 -12.29 9.02
N VAL A 444 3.12 -12.27 10.33
CA VAL A 444 3.62 -11.23 11.25
C VAL A 444 4.42 -11.85 12.38
N VAL A 445 5.56 -11.25 12.72
CA VAL A 445 6.29 -11.44 13.98
C VAL A 445 6.17 -10.19 14.84
N TYR A 446 5.86 -10.37 16.14
CA TYR A 446 5.74 -9.28 17.11
C TYR A 446 6.43 -9.64 18.44
N PRO A 447 7.29 -8.78 19.00
CA PRO A 447 7.99 -9.09 20.24
C PRO A 447 7.11 -8.79 21.46
N GLY A 448 7.10 -9.68 22.45
CA GLY A 448 6.34 -9.50 23.68
C GLY A 448 6.80 -8.31 24.53
N CYS A 449 8.08 -7.93 24.46
CA CYS A 449 8.61 -6.73 25.11
C CYS A 449 8.01 -5.42 24.58
N ALA A 450 7.33 -5.42 23.41
CA ALA A 450 6.70 -4.19 22.90
C ALA A 450 5.41 -3.85 23.65
N LEU A 451 4.78 -4.84 24.31
CA LEU A 451 3.52 -4.66 25.05
C LEU A 451 3.63 -3.69 26.23
N ASN A 452 4.81 -3.62 26.83
CA ASN A 452 5.14 -2.77 27.98
C ASN A 452 6.26 -1.76 27.63
N GLY A 453 6.62 -1.63 26.35
CA GLY A 453 7.70 -0.76 25.90
C GLY A 453 9.08 -1.11 26.47
N SER A 454 9.33 -2.37 26.84
CA SER A 454 10.56 -2.80 27.49
C SER A 454 11.58 -3.43 26.54
N CYS A 455 11.43 -3.28 25.22
CA CYS A 455 12.37 -3.82 24.25
C CYS A 455 13.71 -3.07 24.28
N SER A 456 14.80 -3.77 24.59
CA SER A 456 16.16 -3.22 24.54
C SER A 456 16.86 -3.45 23.20
N GLU A 457 16.59 -4.59 22.55
CA GLU A 457 17.24 -5.00 21.29
C GLU A 457 16.22 -5.29 20.17
N TRP A 458 15.11 -4.55 20.18
CA TRP A 458 14.11 -4.58 19.13
C TRP A 458 13.56 -3.19 18.88
N SER A 459 13.89 -2.60 17.72
CA SER A 459 13.40 -1.29 17.31
C SER A 459 11.95 -1.35 16.87
N SER A 460 11.16 -0.34 17.24
CA SER A 460 9.80 -0.17 16.75
C SER A 460 9.75 0.14 15.25
N GLU A 461 10.68 0.96 14.75
CA GLU A 461 10.77 1.42 13.35
C GLU A 461 11.47 0.38 12.47
N CYS A 462 10.92 0.18 11.25
CA CYS A 462 11.51 -0.68 10.23
C CYS A 462 10.93 -0.44 8.82
N SER A 463 10.51 0.77 8.50
CA SER A 463 9.96 1.11 7.18
C SER A 463 11.05 1.46 6.15
N ASN A 464 12.33 1.40 6.52
CA ASN A 464 13.44 1.74 5.62
C ASN A 464 14.70 0.93 5.93
N GLU A 465 15.72 1.10 5.10
CA GLU A 465 16.97 0.34 5.09
C GLU A 465 17.86 0.52 6.33
N VAL A 466 17.57 1.48 7.22
CA VAL A 466 18.30 1.61 8.50
C VAL A 466 17.99 0.48 9.48
N CYS A 467 16.94 -0.29 9.19
CA CYS A 467 16.50 -1.43 9.98
C CYS A 467 17.00 -2.75 9.40
N TYR A 468 17.45 -3.66 10.27
CA TYR A 468 17.85 -5.00 9.87
C TYR A 468 16.67 -5.84 9.33
N GLY A 469 15.52 -5.77 10.00
CA GLY A 469 14.37 -6.65 9.73
C GLY A 469 14.51 -8.05 10.32
N VAL A 470 13.60 -8.96 10.00
CA VAL A 470 13.71 -10.38 10.41
C VAL A 470 13.87 -11.24 9.16
N PRO A 471 15.00 -11.94 8.95
CA PRO A 471 15.16 -12.81 7.79
C PRO A 471 14.14 -13.96 7.81
N LEU A 472 13.48 -14.14 6.68
CA LEU A 472 12.50 -15.18 6.40
C LEU A 472 12.97 -15.95 5.18
N TYR A 473 13.11 -17.27 5.33
CA TYR A 473 13.58 -18.15 4.28
C TYR A 473 12.46 -19.06 3.81
N ARG A 474 12.24 -19.14 2.49
CA ARG A 474 11.34 -20.14 1.91
C ARG A 474 12.05 -21.50 1.92
N GLN A 475 11.46 -22.47 2.63
CA GLN A 475 12.06 -23.81 2.80
C GLN A 475 11.68 -24.78 1.70
N TYR A 476 10.61 -24.51 0.95
CA TYR A 476 10.29 -25.22 -0.27
C TYR A 476 10.91 -24.53 -1.46
N VAL A 477 11.72 -25.23 -2.23
CA VAL A 477 12.44 -24.71 -3.40
C VAL A 477 12.02 -25.42 -4.67
N THR A 478 12.12 -24.72 -5.80
CA THR A 478 11.95 -25.33 -7.13
C THR A 478 13.11 -26.29 -7.43
N ALA A 479 12.94 -27.14 -8.44
CA ALA A 479 14.00 -28.06 -8.86
C ALA A 479 15.28 -27.32 -9.32
N THR A 480 15.11 -26.18 -10.00
CA THR A 480 16.20 -25.32 -10.45
C THR A 480 16.92 -24.69 -9.27
N GLU A 481 16.18 -24.10 -8.33
CA GLU A 481 16.73 -23.51 -7.11
C GLU A 481 17.52 -24.54 -6.30
N GLN A 482 16.97 -25.75 -6.15
CA GLN A 482 17.66 -26.81 -5.43
C GLN A 482 18.96 -27.24 -6.13
N ALA A 483 18.94 -27.38 -7.45
CA ALA A 483 20.12 -27.75 -8.23
C ALA A 483 21.23 -26.70 -8.13
N ASN A 484 20.86 -25.42 -8.04
CA ASN A 484 21.78 -24.30 -7.88
C ASN A 484 22.20 -24.04 -6.43
N GLY A 485 21.61 -24.75 -5.45
CA GLY A 485 21.84 -24.50 -4.03
C GLY A 485 21.31 -23.15 -3.56
N GLU A 486 20.29 -22.62 -4.22
CA GLU A 486 19.68 -21.33 -3.92
C GLU A 486 18.91 -21.39 -2.59
N ILE A 487 18.92 -20.26 -1.88
CA ILE A 487 18.26 -20.10 -0.60
C ILE A 487 17.38 -18.84 -0.70
N PRO A 488 16.16 -18.96 -1.24
CA PRO A 488 15.27 -17.82 -1.42
C PRO A 488 14.94 -17.20 -0.06
N SER A 489 15.10 -15.88 0.03
CA SER A 489 14.99 -15.16 1.30
C SER A 489 14.53 -13.73 1.13
N ILE A 490 13.86 -13.24 2.16
CA ILE A 490 13.37 -11.87 2.28
C ILE A 490 13.48 -11.43 3.74
N ARG A 491 13.56 -10.14 4.01
CA ARG A 491 13.45 -9.57 5.35
C ARG A 491 12.03 -9.14 5.60
N MET A 492 11.46 -9.61 6.70
CA MET A 492 10.23 -9.07 7.24
C MET A 492 10.52 -7.67 7.78
N MET A 493 9.82 -6.67 7.26
CA MET A 493 9.97 -5.24 7.59
C MET A 493 8.67 -4.72 8.21
N GLY A 494 8.55 -3.44 8.54
CA GLY A 494 7.28 -2.90 9.01
C GLY A 494 7.35 -1.49 9.59
N GLN A 495 6.18 -0.87 9.72
CA GLN A 495 6.05 0.49 10.28
C GLN A 495 6.48 0.59 11.75
N HIS A 496 6.45 1.81 12.29
CA HIS A 496 6.80 2.17 13.67
C HIS A 496 5.86 1.61 14.78
N ILE A 497 5.51 0.33 14.77
CA ILE A 497 4.75 -0.33 15.85
C ILE A 497 5.36 -1.68 16.30
N SER A 498 6.64 -1.92 16.01
CA SER A 498 7.44 -3.09 16.42
C SER A 498 7.12 -4.41 15.72
N GLN A 499 6.18 -4.44 14.80
CA GLN A 499 5.88 -5.61 13.97
C GLN A 499 6.92 -5.82 12.88
N ARG A 500 7.08 -7.06 12.44
CA ARG A 500 7.76 -7.42 11.20
C ARG A 500 6.83 -8.30 10.39
N SER A 501 6.55 -7.93 9.15
CA SER A 501 5.56 -8.61 8.31
C SER A 501 6.06 -8.84 6.89
N ASN A 502 5.54 -9.89 6.26
CA ASN A 502 5.81 -10.20 4.86
C ASN A 502 4.67 -11.08 4.30
N LEU A 503 4.43 -11.00 2.99
CA LEU A 503 3.59 -11.93 2.26
C LEU A 503 4.23 -13.31 2.20
N THR A 504 3.40 -14.34 2.32
CA THR A 504 3.79 -15.74 2.26
C THR A 504 2.74 -16.52 1.50
N ALA A 505 3.17 -17.36 0.55
CA ALA A 505 2.29 -18.25 -0.19
C ALA A 505 1.64 -19.27 0.76
N ASN A 506 0.34 -19.51 0.60
CA ASN A 506 -0.40 -20.50 1.36
C ASN A 506 0.19 -21.91 1.16
N ASN A 507 0.03 -22.78 2.15
CA ASN A 507 0.64 -24.12 2.22
C ASN A 507 2.17 -24.12 2.30
N GLY A 508 2.79 -22.96 2.53
CA GLY A 508 4.23 -22.80 2.58
C GLY A 508 4.88 -23.33 3.86
N GLN A 509 6.18 -23.56 3.75
CA GLN A 509 7.07 -23.79 4.88
C GLN A 509 8.17 -22.73 4.89
N TYR A 510 8.31 -22.05 6.03
CA TYR A 510 9.21 -20.91 6.18
C TYR A 510 10.08 -21.07 7.42
N TYR A 511 11.34 -20.63 7.34
CA TYR A 511 12.21 -20.51 8.49
C TYR A 511 12.37 -19.04 8.87
N ILE A 512 11.89 -18.69 10.07
CA ILE A 512 12.07 -17.37 10.68
C ILE A 512 13.42 -17.41 11.40
N ASP A 513 14.37 -16.62 10.91
CA ASP A 513 15.73 -16.67 11.45
C ASP A 513 15.86 -15.89 12.75
N THR A 514 15.83 -16.63 13.85
CA THR A 514 16.03 -16.11 15.20
C THR A 514 17.50 -15.97 15.58
N THR A 515 18.44 -16.39 14.72
CA THR A 515 19.83 -16.66 15.13
C THR A 515 20.77 -15.47 14.97
N VAL A 516 20.33 -14.37 14.37
CA VAL A 516 21.21 -13.24 14.03
C VAL A 516 21.38 -12.32 15.24
N GLY A 517 22.57 -12.32 15.84
CA GLY A 517 22.87 -11.49 17.00
C GLY A 517 23.16 -10.03 16.67
N LEU A 518 23.14 -9.19 17.71
CA LEU A 518 23.27 -7.73 17.62
C LEU A 518 24.47 -7.27 16.76
N ALA A 519 25.66 -7.79 17.05
CA ALA A 519 26.88 -7.40 16.35
C ALA A 519 26.80 -7.75 14.85
N ARG A 520 26.22 -8.90 14.50
CA ARG A 520 26.06 -9.32 13.10
C ARG A 520 25.05 -8.43 12.37
N GLN A 521 23.96 -8.02 13.03
CA GLN A 521 22.99 -7.09 12.45
C GLN A 521 23.63 -5.72 12.17
N GLN A 522 24.38 -5.17 13.13
CA GLN A 522 25.04 -3.86 13.01
C GLN A 522 26.21 -3.86 12.01
N GLN A 523 26.84 -5.00 11.78
CA GLN A 523 27.93 -5.18 10.81
C GLN A 523 27.44 -5.42 9.38
N GLN A 524 26.14 -5.51 9.16
CA GLN A 524 25.62 -5.71 7.82
C GLN A 524 26.04 -4.57 6.89
N VAL A 525 26.52 -4.96 5.70
CA VAL A 525 26.79 -4.05 4.61
C VAL A 525 25.48 -3.65 3.92
N GLY A 526 25.29 -2.35 3.73
CA GLY A 526 24.14 -1.76 3.06
C GLY A 526 24.43 -0.32 2.66
N PRO A 527 23.48 0.36 1.97
CA PRO A 527 23.63 1.75 1.56
C PRO A 527 23.68 2.72 2.76
N VAL A 528 23.10 2.32 3.90
CA VAL A 528 23.18 3.05 5.17
C VAL A 528 23.54 2.09 6.30
N PRO A 529 24.19 2.58 7.38
CA PRO A 529 24.44 1.77 8.56
C PRO A 529 23.14 1.32 9.24
N VAL A 530 23.10 0.05 9.66
CA VAL A 530 21.99 -0.49 10.45
C VAL A 530 22.04 0.08 11.87
N THR A 531 21.06 0.91 12.21
CA THR A 531 20.88 1.47 13.57
C THR A 531 19.65 0.91 14.26
N ASN A 532 18.68 0.40 13.49
CA ASN A 532 17.49 -0.26 14.01
C ASN A 532 17.66 -1.78 13.92
N VAL A 533 17.56 -2.45 15.07
CA VAL A 533 17.88 -3.89 15.21
C VAL A 533 16.65 -4.69 15.64
N ASN A 534 16.68 -6.00 15.37
CA ASN A 534 15.61 -6.95 15.66
C ASN A 534 16.20 -8.26 16.19
N VAL A 535 16.75 -8.21 17.40
CA VAL A 535 17.43 -9.35 18.01
C VAL A 535 16.43 -10.18 18.82
N PHE A 536 16.45 -11.49 18.59
CA PHE A 536 15.75 -12.43 19.45
C PHE A 536 16.56 -12.66 20.72
N THR A 537 15.92 -12.59 21.89
CA THR A 537 16.61 -12.61 23.19
C THR A 537 16.07 -13.71 24.10
N ALA A 538 16.96 -14.26 24.92
CA ALA A 538 16.63 -15.34 25.84
C ALA A 538 15.55 -14.94 26.84
N GLY A 539 14.64 -15.86 27.15
CA GLY A 539 13.54 -15.63 28.09
C GLY A 539 12.40 -14.74 27.57
N GLN A 540 12.53 -14.14 26.37
CA GLN A 540 11.47 -13.31 25.79
C GLN A 540 10.45 -14.15 25.03
N THR A 541 9.22 -13.61 24.96
CA THR A 541 8.14 -14.17 24.16
C THR A 541 8.04 -13.44 22.82
N TYR A 542 7.81 -14.19 21.75
CA TYR A 542 7.55 -13.65 20.41
C TYR A 542 6.25 -14.24 19.88
N TYR A 543 5.45 -13.43 19.22
CA TYR A 543 4.18 -13.83 18.62
C TYR A 543 4.34 -13.95 17.12
N VAL A 544 3.84 -15.03 16.56
CA VAL A 544 3.70 -15.23 15.10
C VAL A 544 2.22 -15.39 14.80
N PHE A 545 1.66 -14.54 13.96
CA PHE A 545 0.23 -14.58 13.62
C PHE A 545 -0.01 -14.23 12.15
N LEU A 546 -1.20 -14.57 11.67
CA LEU A 546 -1.60 -14.39 10.28
C LEU A 546 -2.66 -13.30 10.16
N LEU A 547 -2.46 -12.37 9.22
CA LEU A 547 -3.53 -11.50 8.71
C LEU A 547 -4.04 -12.05 7.39
N PHE A 548 -5.33 -11.85 7.09
CA PHE A 548 -5.98 -12.34 5.86
C PHE A 548 -5.96 -13.87 5.70
N ALA A 549 -5.85 -14.59 6.82
CA ALA A 549 -6.03 -16.03 6.80
C ALA A 549 -7.48 -16.39 6.43
N LYS A 550 -7.64 -17.43 5.62
CA LYS A 550 -8.90 -18.07 5.21
C LYS A 550 -9.01 -19.44 5.89
N PRO A 551 -10.19 -20.10 5.90
CA PRO A 551 -10.33 -21.46 6.41
C PRO A 551 -9.40 -22.48 5.72
N THR A 552 -9.04 -22.20 4.47
CA THR A 552 -8.10 -22.98 3.65
C THR A 552 -6.64 -22.66 3.94
N THR A 553 -6.34 -21.72 4.83
CA THR A 553 -4.95 -21.33 5.12
C THR A 553 -4.24 -22.37 5.97
N ARG A 554 -3.08 -22.81 5.49
CA ARG A 554 -2.16 -23.69 6.20
C ARG A 554 -0.74 -23.16 6.06
N GLN A 555 -0.06 -22.90 7.17
CA GLN A 555 1.30 -22.37 7.19
C GLN A 555 2.19 -23.14 8.15
N THR A 556 3.44 -23.39 7.75
CA THR A 556 4.43 -24.03 8.62
C THR A 556 5.61 -23.10 8.86
N TYR A 557 5.94 -22.88 10.13
CA TYR A 557 7.07 -22.06 10.57
C TYR A 557 8.10 -22.89 11.31
N GLN A 558 9.35 -22.66 10.97
CA GLN A 558 10.52 -23.22 11.66
C GLN A 558 11.30 -22.10 12.32
N LEU A 559 11.69 -22.30 13.58
CA LEU A 559 12.47 -21.36 14.36
C LEU A 559 13.57 -22.10 15.11
N TYR A 560 14.75 -21.49 15.24
CA TYR A 560 15.73 -21.98 16.19
C TYR A 560 15.40 -21.45 17.59
N VAL A 561 15.30 -22.33 18.58
CA VAL A 561 14.98 -21.98 19.97
C VAL A 561 16.08 -22.41 20.95
N GLY A 562 17.25 -22.82 20.45
CA GLY A 562 18.33 -23.38 21.27
C GLY A 562 18.22 -24.90 21.38
N LYS A 563 19.32 -25.56 21.79
CA LYS A 563 19.38 -27.02 21.99
C LYS A 563 19.09 -27.44 23.44
N ASP A 564 18.18 -26.73 24.11
CA ASP A 564 17.82 -27.02 25.50
C ASP A 564 17.01 -28.33 25.55
N PRO A 565 17.49 -29.40 26.21
CA PRO A 565 16.75 -30.65 26.32
C PRO A 565 15.51 -30.53 27.22
N SER A 566 15.40 -29.47 28.02
CA SER A 566 14.25 -29.17 28.88
C SER A 566 13.18 -28.33 28.19
N PHE A 567 13.45 -27.83 26.98
CA PHE A 567 12.46 -27.08 26.20
C PHE A 567 11.26 -27.97 25.88
N ASN A 568 10.14 -27.68 26.53
CA ASN A 568 8.87 -28.37 26.29
C ASN A 568 7.99 -27.51 25.39
N PRO A 569 7.78 -27.89 24.11
CA PRO A 569 6.94 -27.11 23.20
C PRO A 569 5.50 -27.01 23.71
N SER A 570 5.02 -27.93 24.55
CA SER A 570 3.64 -27.91 25.04
C SER A 570 3.33 -26.76 26.01
N SER A 571 4.33 -26.28 26.73
CA SER A 571 4.23 -25.14 27.65
C SER A 571 4.86 -23.87 27.10
N ALA A 572 5.90 -23.99 26.27
CA ALA A 572 6.64 -22.84 25.74
C ALA A 572 6.00 -22.22 24.49
N VAL A 573 5.15 -22.98 23.79
CA VAL A 573 4.45 -22.53 22.59
C VAL A 573 2.95 -22.59 22.83
N VAL A 574 2.26 -21.46 22.82
CA VAL A 574 0.81 -21.41 23.11
C VAL A 574 0.06 -20.78 21.94
N MET A 575 -1.17 -21.24 21.68
CA MET A 575 -2.04 -20.56 20.73
C MET A 575 -2.45 -19.19 21.30
N THR A 576 -2.50 -18.18 20.44
CA THR A 576 -2.91 -16.83 20.82
C THR A 576 -3.93 -16.25 19.84
N ARG A 577 -4.88 -15.48 20.37
CA ARG A 577 -5.74 -14.57 19.62
C ARG A 577 -5.15 -13.17 19.71
N VAL A 578 -5.11 -12.48 18.58
CA VAL A 578 -4.46 -11.16 18.44
C VAL A 578 -5.48 -10.10 18.08
N ASN A 579 -5.69 -9.14 18.97
CA ASN A 579 -6.45 -7.93 18.67
C ASN A 579 -5.52 -6.86 18.10
N VAL A 580 -5.62 -6.65 16.79
CA VAL A 580 -4.81 -5.70 16.01
C VAL A 580 -5.42 -4.30 15.95
N ALA A 581 -6.50 -4.02 16.68
CA ALA A 581 -7.23 -2.76 16.55
C ALA A 581 -6.36 -1.53 16.85
N ASN A 582 -5.50 -1.62 17.87
CA ASN A 582 -4.59 -0.54 18.28
C ASN A 582 -3.21 -1.14 18.61
N ALA A 583 -2.15 -0.34 18.41
CA ALA A 583 -0.81 -0.66 18.91
C ALA A 583 -0.62 -0.04 20.33
N PRO A 584 0.02 -0.75 21.28
CA PRO A 584 0.47 -2.14 21.20
C PRO A 584 -0.71 -3.12 21.09
N PHE A 585 -0.50 -4.23 20.37
CA PHE A 585 -1.57 -5.20 20.11
C PHE A 585 -2.01 -5.94 21.39
N GLY A 586 -3.28 -6.33 21.43
CA GLY A 586 -3.81 -7.19 22.50
C GLY A 586 -3.56 -8.66 22.19
N PHE A 587 -3.07 -9.43 23.15
CA PHE A 587 -2.85 -10.87 23.02
C PHE A 587 -3.59 -11.61 24.12
N SER A 588 -4.35 -12.65 23.75
CA SER A 588 -5.03 -13.51 24.70
C SER A 588 -4.79 -14.99 24.36
N PRO A 589 -4.38 -15.82 25.32
CA PRO A 589 -4.16 -17.24 25.07
C PRO A 589 -5.45 -17.94 24.67
N GLY A 590 -5.33 -18.95 23.81
CA GLY A 590 -6.44 -19.81 23.40
C GLY A 590 -6.11 -21.30 23.55
N LEU A 591 -7.11 -22.14 23.28
CA LEU A 591 -6.94 -23.59 23.26
C LEU A 591 -6.13 -24.02 22.03
N TRP A 592 -5.17 -24.92 22.21
CA TRP A 592 -4.39 -25.45 21.09
C TRP A 592 -5.30 -26.22 20.11
N PRO A 593 -5.41 -25.80 18.84
CA PRO A 593 -6.26 -26.50 17.87
C PRO A 593 -5.72 -27.90 17.56
N SER A 594 -6.62 -28.88 17.39
CA SER A 594 -6.22 -30.26 17.07
C SER A 594 -5.56 -30.41 15.70
N THR A 595 -5.81 -29.47 14.79
CA THR A 595 -5.20 -29.40 13.46
C THR A 595 -3.79 -28.82 13.48
N TRP A 596 -3.40 -28.16 14.57
CA TRP A 596 -2.09 -27.54 14.70
C TRP A 596 -1.08 -28.51 15.30
N THR A 597 0.17 -28.41 14.86
CA THR A 597 1.28 -29.20 15.41
C THR A 597 2.39 -28.29 15.93
N ARG A 598 3.08 -28.74 16.99
CA ARG A 598 4.26 -28.09 17.55
C ARG A 598 5.29 -29.17 17.91
N GLN A 599 6.39 -29.21 17.18
CA GLN A 599 7.40 -30.25 17.31
C GLN A 599 8.76 -29.62 17.52
N TYR A 600 9.49 -30.08 18.54
CA TYR A 600 10.83 -29.60 18.85
C TYR A 600 11.84 -30.72 18.69
N ASN A 601 12.94 -30.44 17.99
CA ASN A 601 14.07 -31.35 17.84
C ASN A 601 15.25 -30.84 18.68
N ALA A 602 15.54 -31.49 19.81
CA ALA A 602 16.62 -31.09 20.71
C ALA A 602 18.03 -31.23 20.11
N ALA A 603 18.22 -32.10 19.10
CA ALA A 603 19.53 -32.28 18.47
C ALA A 603 19.91 -31.09 17.57
N THR A 604 18.92 -30.51 16.89
CA THR A 604 19.12 -29.33 16.01
C THR A 604 18.77 -28.02 16.71
N GLY A 605 17.89 -28.06 17.70
CA GLY A 605 17.31 -26.88 18.37
C GLY A 605 16.16 -26.24 17.58
N ILE A 606 15.59 -26.95 16.61
CA ILE A 606 14.53 -26.44 15.74
C ILE A 606 13.15 -26.77 16.31
N LEU A 607 12.33 -25.72 16.44
CA LEU A 607 10.90 -25.78 16.66
C LEU A 607 10.19 -25.65 15.31
N THR A 608 9.31 -26.59 14.98
CA THR A 608 8.40 -26.54 13.83
C THR A 608 6.97 -26.40 14.33
N VAL A 609 6.26 -25.38 13.86
CA VAL A 609 4.84 -25.14 14.16
C VAL A 609 4.06 -25.12 12.85
N THR A 610 3.07 -25.98 12.71
CA THR A 610 2.12 -25.93 11.60
C THR A 610 0.79 -25.40 12.11
N MET A 611 0.34 -24.31 11.50
CA MET A 611 -0.95 -23.67 11.72
C MET A 611 -1.87 -24.05 10.56
N ASP A 612 -2.94 -24.79 10.84
CA ASP A 612 -3.96 -25.19 9.87
C ASP A 612 -5.29 -24.59 10.33
N MET A 613 -5.84 -23.65 9.56
CA MET A 613 -7.04 -22.89 9.91
C MET A 613 -8.35 -23.68 9.74
N ALA A 614 -8.31 -24.91 9.23
CA ALA A 614 -9.47 -25.78 9.06
C ALA A 614 -9.93 -26.40 10.39
N PHE A 615 -10.23 -25.56 11.39
CA PHE A 615 -10.78 -25.96 12.68
C PHE A 615 -11.99 -25.09 13.06
N THR A 616 -12.91 -25.69 13.81
CA THR A 616 -14.25 -25.13 14.04
C THR A 616 -14.27 -23.71 14.61
N ASP A 617 -13.38 -23.39 15.56
CA ASP A 617 -13.35 -22.06 16.17
C ASP A 617 -12.93 -20.97 15.16
N PHE A 618 -11.96 -21.27 14.29
CA PHE A 618 -11.59 -20.36 13.20
C PHE A 618 -12.72 -20.21 12.19
N GLU A 619 -13.28 -21.32 11.69
CA GLU A 619 -14.34 -21.31 10.67
C GLU A 619 -15.57 -20.54 11.16
N GLN A 620 -15.96 -20.74 12.42
CA GLN A 620 -17.08 -20.03 13.02
C GLN A 620 -16.76 -18.53 13.19
N ALA A 621 -15.57 -18.19 13.67
CA ALA A 621 -15.13 -16.79 13.77
C ALA A 621 -15.10 -16.10 12.40
N TYR A 622 -14.63 -16.80 11.36
CA TYR A 622 -14.59 -16.32 9.99
C TYR A 622 -16.00 -16.08 9.44
N ALA A 623 -16.89 -17.08 9.54
CA ALA A 623 -18.28 -16.97 9.10
C ALA A 623 -19.05 -15.86 9.81
N ASN A 624 -18.79 -15.65 11.10
CA ASN A 624 -19.42 -14.58 11.89
C ASN A 624 -18.91 -13.18 11.56
N SER A 625 -17.75 -13.06 10.89
CA SER A 625 -17.12 -11.77 10.60
C SER A 625 -17.94 -10.91 9.64
N GLY A 626 -18.72 -11.53 8.75
CA GLY A 626 -19.46 -10.81 7.72
C GLY A 626 -20.40 -9.74 8.27
N ALA A 627 -21.05 -10.00 9.41
CA ALA A 627 -21.95 -9.03 10.04
C ALA A 627 -21.22 -7.76 10.51
N ASP A 628 -20.05 -7.92 11.14
CA ASP A 628 -19.25 -6.81 11.66
C ASP A 628 -18.59 -6.00 10.54
N LYS A 629 -18.25 -6.69 9.44
CA LYS A 629 -17.52 -6.12 8.29
C LYS A 629 -18.43 -5.57 7.20
N CYS A 630 -19.72 -5.83 7.26
CA CYS A 630 -20.69 -5.24 6.32
C CYS A 630 -20.94 -3.75 6.64
N GLN A 631 -20.01 -2.89 6.20
CA GLN A 631 -19.94 -1.46 6.52
C GLN A 631 -19.79 -0.59 5.27
N PRO A 632 -20.06 0.74 5.36
CA PRO A 632 -20.71 1.39 6.49
C PRO A 632 -22.21 1.11 6.48
N SER A 633 -22.83 1.01 7.65
CA SER A 633 -24.28 0.76 7.79
C SER A 633 -25.20 1.79 7.08
N SER A 634 -24.66 2.94 6.70
CA SER A 634 -25.34 3.96 5.90
C SER A 634 -25.46 3.60 4.41
N PHE A 635 -24.71 2.60 3.93
CA PHE A 635 -24.67 2.17 2.53
C PHE A 635 -24.88 0.65 2.38
N CYS A 636 -24.35 -0.15 3.30
CA CYS A 636 -24.46 -1.61 3.28
C CYS A 636 -25.17 -2.17 4.52
N THR A 637 -25.79 -3.34 4.39
CA THR A 637 -26.54 -4.04 5.44
C THR A 637 -26.36 -5.54 5.36
N TRP A 638 -26.23 -6.21 6.50
CA TRP A 638 -26.02 -7.65 6.56
C TRP A 638 -27.34 -8.41 6.46
N ASN A 639 -27.41 -9.36 5.52
CA ASN A 639 -28.48 -10.34 5.42
C ASN A 639 -28.06 -11.63 6.14
N ALA A 640 -28.54 -11.82 7.36
CA ALA A 640 -28.21 -12.98 8.18
C ALA A 640 -28.75 -14.31 7.60
N GLN A 641 -29.83 -14.29 6.82
CA GLN A 641 -30.40 -15.49 6.21
C GLN A 641 -29.54 -16.00 5.06
N GLN A 642 -28.92 -15.10 4.31
CA GLN A 642 -28.09 -15.43 3.15
C GLN A 642 -26.59 -15.46 3.50
N GLY A 643 -26.20 -14.92 4.65
CA GLY A 643 -24.78 -14.74 4.99
C GLY A 643 -24.08 -13.77 4.05
N GLN A 644 -24.77 -12.71 3.62
CA GLN A 644 -24.31 -11.79 2.58
C GLN A 644 -24.45 -10.33 2.99
N CYS A 645 -23.49 -9.51 2.57
CA CYS A 645 -23.59 -8.06 2.68
C CYS A 645 -24.30 -7.49 1.45
N GLY A 646 -25.33 -6.67 1.68
CA GLY A 646 -26.19 -6.13 0.63
C GLY A 646 -26.45 -4.63 0.77
N CYS A 647 -27.19 -4.06 -0.16
CA CYS A 647 -27.49 -2.65 -0.24
C CYS A 647 -28.44 -2.19 0.89
N ALA A 648 -28.05 -1.18 1.66
CA ALA A 648 -28.90 -0.56 2.68
C ALA A 648 -29.74 0.61 2.13
N LEU A 649 -29.43 1.10 0.91
CA LEU A 649 -30.12 2.23 0.32
C LEU A 649 -31.55 1.85 -0.07
N LYS A 650 -32.44 2.85 -0.08
CA LYS A 650 -33.85 2.71 -0.46
C LYS A 650 -34.11 3.25 -1.86
N PRO A 651 -35.15 2.75 -2.57
CA PRO A 651 -35.64 3.37 -3.79
C PRO A 651 -35.88 4.88 -3.59
N GLY A 652 -35.27 5.70 -4.43
CA GLY A 652 -35.28 7.17 -4.34
C GLY A 652 -33.94 7.79 -3.94
N ASN A 653 -33.00 7.02 -3.36
CA ASN A 653 -31.61 7.44 -3.27
C ASN A 653 -30.96 7.38 -4.68
N TYR A 654 -30.17 8.40 -5.05
CA TYR A 654 -29.57 8.47 -6.39
C TYR A 654 -28.54 7.36 -6.67
N LEU A 655 -27.93 6.78 -5.63
CA LEU A 655 -27.02 5.63 -5.73
C LEU A 655 -27.72 4.28 -5.56
N PHE A 656 -29.05 4.25 -5.37
CA PHE A 656 -29.77 3.00 -5.13
C PHE A 656 -29.54 1.97 -6.24
N ALA A 657 -29.63 2.40 -7.51
CA ALA A 657 -29.45 1.50 -8.65
C ALA A 657 -28.06 0.85 -8.66
N GLU A 658 -26.99 1.63 -8.45
CA GLU A 658 -25.62 1.11 -8.38
C GLU A 658 -25.41 0.19 -7.17
N CYS A 659 -25.99 0.54 -6.03
CA CYS A 659 -25.86 -0.21 -4.77
C CYS A 659 -26.59 -1.55 -4.82
N SER A 660 -27.78 -1.62 -5.42
CA SER A 660 -28.63 -2.81 -5.50
C SER A 660 -28.37 -3.70 -6.72
N GLU A 661 -27.44 -3.30 -7.59
CA GLU A 661 -27.08 -4.07 -8.77
C GLU A 661 -26.41 -5.38 -8.38
N LYS A 662 -26.72 -6.45 -9.12
CA LYS A 662 -26.19 -7.78 -8.84
C LYS A 662 -24.95 -8.08 -9.66
N ASN A 663 -23.93 -8.67 -9.03
CA ASN A 663 -22.80 -9.28 -9.71
C ASN A 663 -23.18 -10.67 -10.28
N SER A 664 -22.22 -11.33 -10.95
CA SER A 664 -22.41 -12.67 -11.53
C SER A 664 -22.74 -13.75 -10.49
N ALA A 665 -22.36 -13.55 -9.23
CA ALA A 665 -22.70 -14.43 -8.10
C ALA A 665 -24.07 -14.12 -7.46
N GLY A 666 -24.83 -13.15 -7.99
CA GLY A 666 -26.14 -12.75 -7.46
C GLY A 666 -26.09 -11.90 -6.18
N GLN A 667 -24.90 -11.44 -5.79
CA GLN A 667 -24.67 -10.55 -4.64
C GLN A 667 -24.72 -9.08 -5.07
N ASP A 668 -24.96 -8.15 -4.14
CA ASP A 668 -24.90 -6.73 -4.47
C ASP A 668 -23.46 -6.30 -4.80
N ALA A 669 -23.26 -5.77 -6.03
CA ALA A 669 -21.95 -5.59 -6.67
C ALA A 669 -21.00 -4.64 -5.93
N ILE A 670 -21.53 -3.76 -5.08
CA ILE A 670 -20.70 -2.86 -4.25
C ILE A 670 -20.51 -3.46 -2.85
N CYS A 671 -21.60 -3.86 -2.19
CA CYS A 671 -21.53 -4.29 -0.78
C CYS A 671 -20.87 -5.67 -0.60
N SER A 672 -20.76 -6.50 -1.64
CA SER A 672 -20.01 -7.76 -1.58
C SER A 672 -18.53 -7.54 -1.26
N TRP A 673 -17.94 -6.41 -1.67
CA TRP A 673 -16.52 -6.10 -1.41
C TRP A 673 -16.21 -5.91 0.08
N ALA A 674 -17.19 -5.45 0.87
CA ALA A 674 -17.01 -5.24 2.31
C ALA A 674 -16.69 -6.54 3.08
N VAL A 675 -17.02 -7.69 2.48
CA VAL A 675 -16.83 -9.02 3.08
C VAL A 675 -15.99 -9.95 2.21
N LYS A 676 -15.27 -9.39 1.22
CA LYS A 676 -14.45 -10.16 0.28
C LYS A 676 -13.27 -10.83 0.99
N ASP A 677 -12.45 -10.03 1.70
CA ASP A 677 -11.32 -10.53 2.49
C ASP A 677 -11.22 -9.80 3.83
N PHE A 678 -10.99 -10.57 4.90
CA PHE A 678 -10.91 -10.05 6.26
C PHE A 678 -9.49 -10.03 6.76
N GLN A 679 -9.04 -8.86 7.22
CA GLN A 679 -7.75 -8.75 7.88
C GLN A 679 -7.61 -9.71 9.08
N CYS A 680 -8.64 -9.78 9.92
CA CYS A 680 -8.78 -10.77 10.99
C CYS A 680 -10.25 -11.22 11.09
N PRO A 681 -10.52 -12.49 11.46
CA PRO A 681 -11.87 -12.93 11.79
C PRO A 681 -12.37 -12.30 13.11
N SER A 682 -13.66 -12.51 13.42
CA SER A 682 -14.29 -12.01 14.65
C SER A 682 -13.53 -12.51 15.88
N GLY A 683 -13.27 -11.63 16.85
CA GLY A 683 -12.44 -11.92 18.03
C GLY A 683 -10.92 -11.82 17.81
N GLY A 684 -10.45 -11.43 16.62
CA GLY A 684 -9.04 -11.14 16.33
C GLY A 684 -8.37 -12.16 15.39
N CYS A 685 -7.10 -11.97 15.13
CA CYS A 685 -6.28 -12.87 14.32
C CYS A 685 -5.81 -14.09 15.11
N PHE A 686 -5.46 -15.18 14.43
CA PHE A 686 -4.93 -16.40 15.06
C PHE A 686 -3.42 -16.49 14.87
N GLY A 687 -2.73 -16.96 15.91
CA GLY A 687 -1.29 -17.13 15.92
C GLY A 687 -0.81 -18.06 17.04
N PHE A 688 0.50 -18.14 17.19
CA PHE A 688 1.14 -18.74 18.36
C PHE A 688 2.12 -17.76 19.01
N ALA A 689 2.29 -17.90 20.31
CA ALA A 689 3.38 -17.28 21.06
C ALA A 689 4.44 -18.34 21.35
N VAL A 690 5.72 -17.98 21.22
CA VAL A 690 6.85 -18.82 21.61
C VAL A 690 7.71 -18.07 22.63
N THR A 691 7.93 -18.69 23.80
CA THR A 691 8.89 -18.19 24.78
C THR A 691 10.24 -18.85 24.56
N LEU A 692 11.28 -18.08 24.26
CA LEU A 692 12.63 -18.60 24.09
C LEU A 692 13.20 -19.02 25.45
N PRO A 693 13.87 -20.18 25.58
CA PRO A 693 14.43 -20.62 26.84
C PRO A 693 15.53 -19.67 27.33
N GLY A 694 15.81 -19.66 28.63
CA GLY A 694 16.87 -18.82 29.21
C GLY A 694 18.27 -19.16 28.69
N SER A 695 18.47 -20.38 28.16
CA SER A 695 19.72 -20.81 27.52
C SER A 695 19.78 -20.50 26.02
N PHE A 696 18.76 -19.87 25.45
CA PHE A 696 18.80 -19.43 24.06
C PHE A 696 19.94 -18.44 23.85
N ALA A 697 20.64 -18.56 22.72
CA ALA A 697 21.64 -17.61 22.30
C ALA A 697 21.58 -17.45 20.79
N THR A 698 21.78 -16.22 20.34
CA THR A 698 22.06 -15.92 18.94
C THR A 698 23.46 -16.39 18.55
N ASP A 699 23.76 -16.31 17.27
CA ASP A 699 25.05 -16.67 16.67
C ASP A 699 25.54 -18.08 17.05
N PRO A 700 24.71 -19.12 16.88
CA PRO A 700 25.13 -20.49 17.13
C PRO A 700 26.33 -20.85 16.26
N ALA A 701 27.25 -21.67 16.80
CA ALA A 701 28.49 -22.05 16.13
C ALA A 701 28.28 -22.71 14.74
N THR A 702 27.13 -23.35 14.55
CA THR A 702 26.69 -23.93 13.28
C THR A 702 25.33 -23.34 12.92
N ASN A 703 25.13 -22.96 11.65
CA ASN A 703 23.83 -22.52 11.16
C ASN A 703 22.79 -23.64 11.39
N PRO A 704 21.77 -23.41 12.24
CA PRO A 704 20.80 -24.45 12.59
C PRO A 704 19.66 -24.54 11.58
N ARG A 705 19.56 -23.60 10.62
CA ARG A 705 18.51 -23.58 9.61
C ARG A 705 18.43 -24.94 8.92
N PRO A 706 17.24 -25.56 8.87
CA PRO A 706 17.03 -26.78 8.11
C PRO A 706 17.44 -26.63 6.64
N ALA A 707 17.85 -27.74 6.01
CA ALA A 707 18.05 -27.76 4.58
C ALA A 707 16.71 -27.57 3.87
N ALA A 708 16.70 -26.76 2.81
CA ALA A 708 15.54 -26.59 1.96
C ALA A 708 15.16 -27.94 1.30
N ALA A 709 13.86 -28.16 1.12
CA ALA A 709 13.29 -29.31 0.45
C ALA A 709 12.61 -28.88 -0.84
N CYS A 710 12.39 -29.79 -1.79
CA CYS A 710 11.51 -29.47 -2.91
C CYS A 710 10.10 -29.15 -2.43
N PHE A 711 9.36 -28.38 -3.22
CA PHE A 711 7.91 -28.33 -3.08
C PHE A 711 7.30 -29.74 -3.04
N PRO A 712 6.33 -29.99 -2.14
CA PRO A 712 5.57 -31.23 -2.13
C PRO A 712 4.87 -31.47 -3.47
N LYS A 713 4.79 -32.74 -3.89
CA LYS A 713 3.99 -33.17 -5.05
C LYS A 713 2.59 -33.54 -4.60
N ASP A 714 1.80 -32.52 -4.26
CA ASP A 714 0.42 -32.67 -3.80
C ASP A 714 -0.49 -31.59 -4.38
N ALA A 715 -1.81 -31.73 -4.15
CA ALA A 715 -2.81 -30.86 -4.74
C ALA A 715 -2.71 -29.37 -4.34
N ASN A 716 -1.90 -29.01 -3.34
CA ASN A 716 -1.68 -27.61 -2.97
C ASN A 716 -0.64 -26.92 -3.87
N TRP A 717 0.23 -27.69 -4.52
CA TRP A 717 1.37 -27.21 -5.31
C TRP A 717 1.36 -27.72 -6.76
N ASP A 718 0.68 -28.84 -7.03
CA ASP A 718 0.43 -29.37 -8.36
C ASP A 718 -0.96 -28.93 -8.86
N VAL A 719 -1.18 -27.61 -8.92
CA VAL A 719 -2.45 -27.02 -9.39
C VAL A 719 -2.49 -27.09 -10.93
N ILE A 720 -3.60 -27.60 -11.48
CA ILE A 720 -3.81 -27.80 -12.94
C ILE A 720 -4.76 -26.74 -13.48
#